data_AF-A0A3P3FV66-F1
#
_entry.id   AF-A0A3P3FV66-F1
#
_cell.length_a   1.000
_cell.length_b   1.000
_cell.length_c   1.000
_cell.angle_alpha   90.00
_cell.angle_beta   90.00
_cell.angle_gamma   90.00
#
_symmetry.space_group_name_H-M   'P 1'
#
loop_
_entity.id
_entity.type
_entity.pdbx_description
1 polymer ?
#
loop_
_entity_poly.entity_id
_entity_poly.type
_entity_poly.pdbx_seq_one_letter_code
_entity_poly.pdbx_strand_id
1 'polypeptide(L)'
;MKATSLGGRRALAACLSAIIWLSIDVAHTSAQIVGEAERNVSEMEDFQNECAIAINPSNRNELFVACNKSGPGLFFARSIDRGHSWSYPDSDKAIADGDPGQGPLACCDPSVAWDSFGNLYVTYLANVSDMEDDITGVVTLISTDGGQTFEMLTEFAGSADQPTVVAENTTAAGAPVAVWIVWYLPHRMRAMGAAVNGLGRTMIGPFPSTPQSVPGTNSCSFGDVTIAPDGTVVQACQVPKAGEGPGHIMINIDPDGLGALPFGPAVVATPTNVGGIDFIPPQDFHGVDAEAGLAYDRNPASPHFGRLYLVYTDEVADEGNDTDIMLLYSDNNGETWNSTPIRVNDDSSSPVRSQFLPRIAANPLSGNILVCWHDARNSASNTEMQEFCSASTPTSSVPSFFPNKQVGAGTSSGTGSSAAGKHDIQYGDYSGLDYLQGRAHPVWADQSNITGDNPDGTLTWEAESNRVGGGPMASEGDPHITTVDGIHYDFQASGEFVAARAADGFEVQVRQTAIPTSSFPGQNPHTGLATCVSINSAVAARVGKHRVTWQPSLVVSANPSGMELRIDGVSTPLIDDGVALSGGGRVLRSAVGGMEVEFPNGGLLAATPGFWPSQGKWYLNLNLSGTDAYEGIMGALPANSWLPTLPDGSSLSARPASLSQRYDVLYREFAQAWRVSEANSLFDRGQPAPEFASATWPKASPPCDVPDQKSGGPAHESISRDVCRGLADYQRRQNCIFDVGVTGETGFAETYLRTERLERWGTTTILAAESKPEQSGGTIQRFFVATPVPRWLPSKEAPTGTVQFYVRGEPAGEPVALDDTGRATWVPKDFDRQSYEVSARYIPAKESAFLTSINETANNPK
;
A
#
# COMPACT_ATOMS: atom_id res chain seq x y z
N MET A 1 71.37 10.94 25.25
CA MET A 1 72.23 9.84 25.76
C MET A 1 71.37 8.60 25.93
N LYS A 2 71.75 7.53 25.19
CA LYS A 2 71.55 6.07 25.39
C LYS A 2 70.20 5.59 25.94
N ALA A 3 69.36 4.87 25.15
CA ALA A 3 69.51 3.49 24.64
C ALA A 3 69.59 2.47 25.80
N THR A 4 68.70 1.47 25.92
CA THR A 4 68.57 0.23 25.11
C THR A 4 67.24 -0.49 25.44
N SER A 5 66.37 -0.93 24.49
CA SER A 5 66.34 -2.21 23.73
C SER A 5 66.51 -3.47 24.60
N LEU A 6 65.73 -4.55 24.53
CA LEU A 6 65.35 -5.35 23.35
C LEU A 6 64.02 -6.09 23.58
N GLY A 7 63.26 -6.26 22.49
CA GLY A 7 62.17 -7.21 22.40
C GLY A 7 62.61 -8.64 22.07
N GLY A 8 61.70 -9.56 22.37
CA GLY A 8 61.31 -10.67 21.49
C GLY A 8 62.04 -12.00 21.63
N ARG A 9 61.28 -13.04 22.04
CA ARG A 9 60.93 -14.20 21.18
C ARG A 9 60.03 -15.19 21.93
N ARG A 10 58.88 -15.50 21.29
CA ARG A 10 58.23 -16.82 21.10
C ARG A 10 57.89 -17.65 22.37
N ALA A 11 56.77 -18.34 22.52
CA ALA A 11 55.57 -18.61 21.72
C ALA A 11 54.71 -19.58 22.58
N LEU A 12 53.39 -19.49 22.45
CA LEU A 12 52.36 -20.51 22.77
C LEU A 12 52.31 -21.12 24.19
N ALA A 13 51.20 -20.90 24.90
CA ALA A 13 50.10 -21.88 24.97
C ALA A 13 49.02 -21.49 26.00
N ALA A 14 47.77 -21.62 25.55
CA ALA A 14 46.56 -21.96 26.31
C ALA A 14 45.85 -20.92 27.19
N CYS A 15 44.58 -20.71 26.81
CA CYS A 15 43.42 -20.39 27.63
C CYS A 15 43.30 -18.97 28.19
N LEU A 16 42.53 -18.13 27.49
CA LEU A 16 41.32 -17.53 28.07
C LEU A 16 40.44 -16.99 26.91
N SER A 17 39.58 -17.87 26.40
CA SER A 17 38.50 -17.50 25.47
C SER A 17 37.24 -17.31 26.30
N ALA A 18 36.98 -16.09 26.73
CA ALA A 18 35.67 -15.65 27.21
C ALA A 18 35.36 -14.33 26.49
N ILE A 19 34.97 -14.44 25.23
CA ILE A 19 34.38 -13.31 24.50
C ILE A 19 32.96 -13.16 25.05
N ILE A 20 32.75 -12.04 25.74
CA ILE A 20 31.45 -11.53 26.13
C ILE A 20 30.67 -11.28 24.84
N TRP A 21 29.76 -12.18 24.50
CA TRP A 21 28.66 -11.89 23.60
C TRP A 21 27.67 -11.02 24.38
N LEU A 22 27.81 -9.71 24.28
CA LEU A 22 26.67 -8.82 24.50
C LEU A 22 25.80 -8.97 23.26
N SER A 23 24.79 -9.83 23.35
CA SER A 23 23.65 -9.83 22.45
C SER A 23 22.92 -8.50 22.66
N ILE A 24 23.20 -7.54 21.80
CA ILE A 24 22.28 -6.45 21.54
C ILE A 24 21.18 -7.08 20.70
N ASP A 25 20.13 -7.59 21.36
CA ASP A 25 18.85 -7.84 20.71
C ASP A 25 18.26 -6.46 20.38
N VAL A 26 18.71 -5.86 19.26
CA VAL A 26 17.83 -4.89 18.60
C VAL A 26 16.82 -5.73 17.85
N ALA A 27 15.72 -6.06 18.50
CA ALA A 27 14.51 -6.42 17.79
C ALA A 27 14.11 -5.18 16.98
N HIS A 28 14.54 -5.11 15.71
CA HIS A 28 13.86 -4.26 14.75
C HIS A 28 12.48 -4.88 14.59
N THR A 29 11.49 -4.35 15.31
CA THR A 29 10.09 -4.53 14.97
C THR A 29 9.94 -4.02 13.54
N SER A 30 9.94 -4.94 12.59
CA SER A 30 9.72 -4.63 11.19
C SER A 30 8.21 -4.39 11.05
N ALA A 31 7.84 -3.18 10.63
CA ALA A 31 6.45 -2.79 10.52
C ALA A 31 5.78 -3.40 9.27
N GLN A 32 4.48 -3.58 9.33
CA GLN A 32 3.72 -4.49 8.43
C GLN A 32 3.29 -3.86 7.13
N ILE A 33 3.41 -2.54 7.11
CA ILE A 33 3.34 -1.70 5.96
C ILE A 33 4.75 -1.19 5.71
N VAL A 34 5.11 -1.00 4.45
CA VAL A 34 6.32 -0.32 4.03
C VAL A 34 5.96 0.91 3.20
N GLY A 35 6.63 2.03 3.48
CA GLY A 35 6.76 3.13 2.53
C GLY A 35 7.85 2.78 1.53
N GLU A 36 7.60 3.02 0.24
CA GLU A 36 8.56 2.71 -0.82
C GLU A 36 9.58 3.82 -1.01
N ALA A 37 9.13 4.99 -1.46
CA ALA A 37 9.98 6.14 -1.68
C ALA A 37 9.15 7.42 -1.61
N GLU A 38 9.61 8.34 -0.78
CA GLU A 38 9.19 9.73 -0.71
C GLU A 38 9.35 10.43 -2.08
N ARG A 39 8.36 11.24 -2.42
CA ARG A 39 8.23 12.07 -3.61
C ARG A 39 7.69 13.44 -3.22
N ASN A 40 8.49 14.46 -3.55
CA ASN A 40 8.04 15.83 -3.58
C ASN A 40 7.03 15.98 -4.73
N VAL A 41 5.77 16.17 -4.38
CA VAL A 41 4.67 16.32 -5.33
C VAL A 41 4.70 17.73 -5.93
N SER A 42 5.01 18.73 -5.11
CA SER A 42 4.91 20.14 -5.51
C SER A 42 6.10 20.61 -6.32
N GLU A 43 7.33 20.28 -5.93
CA GLU A 43 8.56 20.88 -6.47
C GLU A 43 8.40 22.41 -6.61
N MET A 44 7.75 23.06 -5.63
CA MET A 44 7.30 24.45 -5.69
C MET A 44 7.97 25.27 -4.57
N GLU A 45 8.20 26.56 -4.82
CA GLU A 45 8.64 27.50 -3.78
C GLU A 45 7.49 27.82 -2.80
N ASP A 46 7.86 28.30 -1.62
CA ASP A 46 7.01 28.55 -0.45
C ASP A 46 6.25 27.31 0.04
N PHE A 47 5.36 27.50 1.02
CA PHE A 47 4.67 26.40 1.70
C PHE A 47 3.53 25.78 0.88
N GLN A 48 3.35 24.47 1.04
CA GLN A 48 2.12 23.74 0.75
C GLN A 48 1.71 22.93 1.98
N ASN A 49 0.45 23.06 2.39
CA ASN A 49 -0.14 22.36 3.53
C ASN A 49 -1.61 22.04 3.25
N GLU A 50 -2.30 21.40 4.19
CA GLU A 50 -3.72 21.02 4.04
C GLU A 50 -3.99 20.34 2.70
N CYS A 51 -3.31 19.22 2.51
CA CYS A 51 -3.34 18.48 1.26
C CYS A 51 -4.45 17.43 1.28
N ALA A 52 -5.12 17.28 0.15
CA ALA A 52 -6.04 16.19 -0.13
C ALA A 52 -5.55 15.38 -1.34
N ILE A 53 -5.80 14.07 -1.33
CA ILE A 53 -5.40 13.15 -2.39
C ILE A 53 -6.51 12.13 -2.65
N ALA A 54 -6.73 11.79 -3.92
CA ALA A 54 -7.64 10.71 -4.31
C ALA A 54 -7.11 9.93 -5.52
N ILE A 55 -7.43 8.64 -5.55
CA ILE A 55 -7.09 7.66 -6.57
C ILE A 55 -8.34 7.42 -7.41
N ASN A 56 -8.20 7.42 -8.73
CA ASN A 56 -9.32 7.10 -9.62
C ASN A 56 -9.69 5.60 -9.50
N PRO A 57 -10.89 5.24 -9.00
CA PRO A 57 -11.30 3.85 -8.84
C PRO A 57 -11.52 3.12 -10.19
N SER A 58 -11.70 3.86 -11.29
CA SER A 58 -11.80 3.31 -12.65
C SER A 58 -10.42 3.12 -13.32
N ASN A 59 -9.40 3.83 -12.84
CA ASN A 59 -8.02 3.73 -13.32
C ASN A 59 -7.02 3.96 -12.17
N ARG A 60 -6.57 2.89 -11.51
CA ARG A 60 -5.66 2.94 -10.35
C ARG A 60 -4.35 3.72 -10.56
N ASN A 61 -3.97 3.96 -11.82
CA ASN A 61 -2.74 4.68 -12.14
C ASN A 61 -2.93 6.19 -12.07
N GLU A 62 -4.17 6.67 -12.06
CA GLU A 62 -4.52 8.08 -11.93
C GLU A 62 -4.68 8.48 -10.48
N LEU A 63 -3.91 9.48 -10.06
CA LEU A 63 -4.02 10.15 -8.76
C LEU A 63 -4.11 11.64 -8.95
N PHE A 64 -4.74 12.31 -8.00
CA PHE A 64 -4.84 13.74 -7.97
C PHE A 64 -4.58 14.28 -6.56
N VAL A 65 -3.75 15.32 -6.47
CA VAL A 65 -3.41 16.04 -5.24
C VAL A 65 -3.82 17.49 -5.38
N ALA A 66 -4.43 18.03 -4.33
CA ALA A 66 -4.68 19.45 -4.17
C ALA A 66 -4.23 19.89 -2.77
N CYS A 67 -3.51 21.00 -2.66
CA CYS A 67 -3.07 21.56 -1.38
C CYS A 67 -3.31 23.07 -1.35
N ASN A 68 -3.41 23.60 -0.13
CA ASN A 68 -3.16 25.02 0.09
C ASN A 68 -1.75 25.35 -0.38
N LYS A 69 -1.57 26.59 -0.81
CA LYS A 69 -0.25 27.10 -1.17
C LYS A 69 -0.14 28.58 -0.87
N SER A 70 1.09 29.04 -0.86
CA SER A 70 1.42 30.45 -0.85
C SER A 70 0.79 31.22 -2.04
N GLY A 71 0.05 32.30 -1.75
CA GLY A 71 -0.52 33.21 -2.76
C GLY A 71 -1.85 32.74 -3.39
N PRO A 72 -2.38 33.46 -4.39
CA PRO A 72 -3.72 33.22 -4.95
C PRO A 72 -3.89 31.81 -5.53
N GLY A 73 -5.00 31.11 -5.24
CA GLY A 73 -5.28 29.78 -5.78
C GLY A 73 -4.60 28.63 -5.07
N LEU A 74 -4.82 27.41 -5.56
CA LEU A 74 -4.42 26.14 -4.94
C LEU A 74 -3.34 25.42 -5.77
N PHE A 75 -2.49 24.64 -5.11
CA PHE A 75 -1.53 23.78 -5.80
C PHE A 75 -2.20 22.49 -6.25
N PHE A 76 -2.23 22.20 -7.56
CA PHE A 76 -2.79 20.97 -8.11
C PHE A 76 -1.72 20.13 -8.84
N ALA A 77 -1.74 18.81 -8.62
CA ALA A 77 -0.92 17.85 -9.35
C ALA A 77 -1.67 16.56 -9.67
N ARG A 78 -1.32 15.94 -10.80
CA ARG A 78 -1.84 14.64 -11.22
C ARG A 78 -0.72 13.65 -11.52
N SER A 79 -0.95 12.39 -11.19
CA SER A 79 -0.12 11.26 -11.61
C SER A 79 -0.91 10.36 -12.56
N ILE A 80 -0.23 9.78 -13.55
CA ILE A 80 -0.78 8.79 -14.49
C ILE A 80 -0.04 7.45 -14.40
N ASP A 81 0.84 7.32 -13.42
CA ASP A 81 1.71 6.18 -13.20
C ASP A 81 1.73 5.77 -11.73
N ARG A 82 0.59 5.89 -11.05
CA ARG A 82 0.38 5.40 -9.68
C ARG A 82 1.34 6.05 -8.66
N GLY A 83 1.56 7.36 -8.80
CA GLY A 83 2.42 8.17 -7.92
C GLY A 83 3.91 7.96 -8.12
N HIS A 84 4.34 7.38 -9.25
CA HIS A 84 5.78 7.29 -9.56
C HIS A 84 6.36 8.64 -9.98
N SER A 85 5.56 9.45 -10.67
CA SER A 85 5.86 10.85 -11.01
C SER A 85 4.59 11.68 -11.15
N TRP A 86 4.77 13.01 -11.10
CA TRP A 86 3.70 13.99 -11.08
C TRP A 86 3.78 14.94 -12.28
N SER A 87 2.64 15.52 -12.64
CA SER A 87 2.50 16.50 -13.71
C SER A 87 1.45 17.54 -13.29
N TYR A 88 1.57 18.74 -13.83
CA TYR A 88 0.80 19.89 -13.37
C TYR A 88 -0.21 20.32 -14.43
N PRO A 89 -1.48 20.59 -14.06
CA PRO A 89 -2.50 21.02 -15.01
C PRO A 89 -2.22 22.42 -15.56
N ASP A 90 -1.58 23.29 -14.76
CA ASP A 90 -1.03 24.57 -15.20
C ASP A 90 0.50 24.60 -15.08
N SER A 91 1.12 25.45 -15.89
CA SER A 91 2.56 25.68 -15.97
C SER A 91 3.17 26.30 -14.72
N ASP A 92 2.40 27.07 -13.95
CA ASP A 92 2.80 27.61 -12.65
C ASP A 92 2.32 26.77 -11.46
N LYS A 93 1.69 25.61 -11.75
CA LYS A 93 1.18 24.63 -10.79
C LYS A 93 -0.01 25.13 -9.95
N ALA A 94 -0.52 26.33 -10.22
CA ALA A 94 -1.63 26.94 -9.53
C ALA A 94 -2.94 26.77 -10.31
N ILE A 95 -4.02 26.47 -9.60
CA ILE A 95 -5.37 26.41 -10.17
C ILE A 95 -6.31 27.26 -9.31
N ALA A 96 -7.29 27.89 -9.94
CA ALA A 96 -8.24 28.78 -9.29
C ALA A 96 -7.53 29.99 -8.68
N ASP A 97 -6.54 30.53 -9.37
CA ASP A 97 -5.71 31.69 -8.97
C ASP A 97 -6.11 33.00 -9.68
N GLY A 98 -7.11 32.93 -10.55
CA GLY A 98 -7.58 34.03 -11.39
C GLY A 98 -7.49 33.74 -12.89
N ASP A 99 -6.82 32.65 -13.28
CA ASP A 99 -6.66 32.31 -14.68
C ASP A 99 -7.95 31.82 -15.36
N PRO A 100 -8.19 32.20 -16.63
CA PRO A 100 -9.42 31.85 -17.33
C PRO A 100 -9.59 30.33 -17.49
N GLY A 101 -10.75 29.82 -17.06
CA GLY A 101 -11.12 28.41 -17.27
C GLY A 101 -10.72 27.46 -16.15
N GLN A 102 -10.20 27.97 -15.04
CA GLN A 102 -9.79 27.17 -13.89
C GLN A 102 -10.79 27.17 -12.72
N GLY A 103 -11.80 28.03 -12.75
CA GLY A 103 -12.76 28.23 -11.65
C GLY A 103 -12.65 29.62 -11.01
N PRO A 104 -13.57 29.96 -10.08
CA PRO A 104 -13.45 31.15 -9.23
C PRO A 104 -12.21 31.08 -8.35
N LEU A 105 -11.68 32.25 -7.98
CA LEU A 105 -10.51 32.38 -7.12
C LEU A 105 -10.70 31.60 -5.81
N ALA A 106 -9.76 30.71 -5.49
CA ALA A 106 -9.71 29.97 -4.25
C ALA A 106 -8.90 30.75 -3.19
N CYS A 107 -9.30 30.62 -1.92
CA CYS A 107 -8.38 30.88 -0.81
C CYS A 107 -7.57 29.62 -0.48
N CYS A 108 -8.28 28.49 -0.29
CA CYS A 108 -7.86 27.45 0.64
C CYS A 108 -8.85 26.27 0.73
N ASP A 109 -8.50 25.31 1.56
CA ASP A 109 -9.22 24.11 2.00
C ASP A 109 -9.68 23.16 0.90
N PRO A 110 -8.78 22.61 0.07
CA PRO A 110 -9.16 21.66 -0.95
C PRO A 110 -9.58 20.31 -0.35
N SER A 111 -10.69 19.78 -0.86
CA SER A 111 -11.09 18.38 -0.71
C SER A 111 -11.29 17.75 -2.08
N VAL A 112 -10.85 16.50 -2.26
CA VAL A 112 -10.88 15.81 -3.56
C VAL A 112 -11.54 14.43 -3.45
N ALA A 113 -12.33 14.07 -4.45
CA ALA A 113 -12.94 12.74 -4.54
C ALA A 113 -13.09 12.29 -6.00
N TRP A 114 -13.03 10.99 -6.23
CA TRP A 114 -13.35 10.38 -7.52
C TRP A 114 -14.60 9.53 -7.42
N ASP A 115 -15.46 9.59 -8.44
CA ASP A 115 -16.50 8.57 -8.61
C ASP A 115 -16.04 7.38 -9.47
N SER A 116 -16.86 6.32 -9.49
CA SER A 116 -16.57 5.10 -10.25
C SER A 116 -16.67 5.24 -11.76
N PHE A 117 -17.17 6.36 -12.29
CA PHE A 117 -17.18 6.64 -13.72
C PHE A 117 -15.92 7.33 -14.19
N GLY A 118 -15.10 7.85 -13.27
CA GLY A 118 -13.93 8.64 -13.59
C GLY A 118 -14.18 10.15 -13.63
N ASN A 119 -15.18 10.66 -12.89
CA ASN A 119 -15.21 12.10 -12.61
C ASN A 119 -14.39 12.39 -11.34
N LEU A 120 -13.48 13.34 -11.45
CA LEU A 120 -12.77 13.95 -10.33
C LEU A 120 -13.54 15.19 -9.88
N TYR A 121 -13.84 15.27 -8.59
CA TYR A 121 -14.42 16.43 -7.92
C TYR A 121 -13.36 17.10 -7.06
N VAL A 122 -13.26 18.42 -7.16
CA VAL A 122 -12.41 19.23 -6.28
C VAL A 122 -13.28 20.31 -5.67
N THR A 123 -13.43 20.29 -4.34
CA THR A 123 -14.17 21.32 -3.60
C THR A 123 -13.20 22.17 -2.81
N TYR A 124 -13.45 23.48 -2.73
CA TYR A 124 -12.60 24.43 -2.00
C TYR A 124 -13.39 25.66 -1.56
N LEU A 125 -12.76 26.49 -0.72
CA LEU A 125 -13.28 27.78 -0.29
C LEU A 125 -12.91 28.89 -1.29
N ALA A 126 -13.93 29.57 -1.80
CA ALA A 126 -13.78 30.65 -2.79
C ALA A 126 -13.73 32.03 -2.13
N ASN A 127 -12.98 32.95 -2.74
CA ASN A 127 -12.75 34.28 -2.22
C ASN A 127 -12.73 35.34 -3.34
N VAL A 128 -12.88 36.62 -2.97
CA VAL A 128 -12.70 37.79 -3.82
C VAL A 128 -11.28 38.38 -3.78
N SER A 129 -10.47 37.97 -2.81
CA SER A 129 -9.05 38.31 -2.68
C SER A 129 -8.23 37.10 -2.22
N ASP A 130 -6.90 37.23 -2.21
CA ASP A 130 -5.95 36.20 -1.77
C ASP A 130 -5.83 36.09 -0.23
N MET A 131 -6.77 36.67 0.53
CA MET A 131 -6.77 36.69 2.00
C MET A 131 -7.93 35.88 2.58
N GLU A 132 -7.64 34.89 3.41
CA GLU A 132 -8.60 33.96 4.06
C GLU A 132 -9.82 34.62 4.74
N ASP A 133 -9.70 35.86 5.21
CA ASP A 133 -10.77 36.58 5.93
C ASP A 133 -12.02 36.92 5.07
N ASP A 134 -11.94 36.80 3.73
CA ASP A 134 -12.99 37.21 2.78
C ASP A 134 -13.69 36.03 2.07
N ILE A 135 -13.81 34.87 2.73
CA ILE A 135 -14.51 33.68 2.16
C ILE A 135 -15.94 34.04 1.71
N THR A 136 -16.20 33.76 0.44
CA THR A 136 -17.46 34.10 -0.24
C THR A 136 -18.36 32.89 -0.51
N GLY A 137 -17.80 31.68 -0.48
CA GLY A 137 -18.56 30.46 -0.67
C GLY A 137 -17.72 29.20 -0.77
N VAL A 138 -18.40 28.10 -1.04
CA VAL A 138 -17.82 26.81 -1.39
C VAL A 138 -18.00 26.60 -2.89
N VAL A 139 -16.93 26.28 -3.60
CA VAL A 139 -16.95 25.94 -5.03
C VAL A 139 -16.60 24.48 -5.20
N THR A 140 -17.27 23.80 -6.14
CA THR A 140 -16.86 22.49 -6.61
C THR A 140 -16.59 22.53 -8.11
N LEU A 141 -15.40 22.06 -8.50
CA LEU A 141 -15.00 21.79 -9.87
C LEU A 141 -15.18 20.31 -10.20
N ILE A 142 -15.31 20.02 -11.49
CA ILE A 142 -15.29 18.67 -12.04
C ILE A 142 -14.23 18.57 -13.14
N SER A 143 -13.51 17.45 -13.16
CA SER A 143 -12.62 17.04 -14.24
C SER A 143 -13.00 15.64 -14.73
N THR A 144 -12.84 15.41 -16.03
CA THR A 144 -13.17 14.14 -16.71
C THR A 144 -11.98 13.55 -17.49
N ASP A 145 -10.80 14.17 -17.34
CA ASP A 145 -9.57 13.86 -18.07
C ASP A 145 -8.38 13.64 -17.13
N GLY A 146 -8.65 13.17 -15.90
CA GLY A 146 -7.61 12.87 -14.93
C GLY A 146 -7.07 14.10 -14.21
N GLY A 147 -7.81 15.21 -14.18
CA GLY A 147 -7.37 16.47 -13.58
C GLY A 147 -6.53 17.34 -14.52
N GLN A 148 -6.62 17.16 -15.84
CA GLN A 148 -5.91 18.04 -16.79
C GLN A 148 -6.66 19.34 -17.02
N THR A 149 -7.99 19.27 -17.11
CA THR A 149 -8.85 20.43 -17.27
C THR A 149 -10.03 20.35 -16.30
N PHE A 150 -10.56 21.53 -15.96
CA PHE A 150 -11.63 21.67 -14.97
C PHE A 150 -12.77 22.52 -15.54
N GLU A 151 -13.98 22.22 -15.09
CA GLU A 151 -15.14 23.09 -15.26
C GLU A 151 -15.90 23.22 -13.94
N MET A 152 -16.64 24.33 -13.77
CA MET A 152 -17.44 24.55 -12.57
C MET A 152 -18.62 23.58 -12.51
N LEU A 153 -18.73 22.84 -11.41
CA LEU A 153 -19.88 21.98 -11.12
C LEU A 153 -20.99 22.76 -10.42
N THR A 154 -20.67 23.37 -9.27
CA THR A 154 -21.61 24.11 -8.42
C THR A 154 -20.90 25.10 -7.50
N GLU A 155 -21.64 26.05 -6.95
CA GLU A 155 -21.16 27.05 -5.98
C GLU A 155 -22.24 27.31 -4.91
N PHE A 156 -21.80 27.49 -3.66
CA PHE A 156 -22.65 27.80 -2.52
C PHE A 156 -22.15 29.03 -1.78
N ALA A 157 -22.93 30.13 -1.79
CA ALA A 157 -22.51 31.38 -1.17
C ALA A 157 -22.56 31.35 0.37
N GLY A 158 -21.61 32.06 0.98
CA GLY A 158 -21.53 32.30 2.42
C GLY A 158 -20.09 32.19 2.95
N SER A 159 -19.85 32.74 4.13
CA SER A 159 -18.58 32.55 4.85
C SER A 159 -18.52 31.12 5.37
N ALA A 160 -17.98 30.22 4.56
CA ALA A 160 -17.91 28.80 4.84
C ALA A 160 -16.54 28.41 5.42
N ASP A 161 -16.42 27.17 5.85
CA ASP A 161 -15.19 26.60 6.40
C ASP A 161 -15.23 25.07 6.23
N GLN A 162 -14.06 24.43 6.11
CA GLN A 162 -13.91 22.96 6.08
C GLN A 162 -14.86 22.23 5.11
N PRO A 163 -14.82 22.50 3.78
CA PRO A 163 -15.66 21.81 2.83
C PRO A 163 -15.09 20.44 2.45
N THR A 164 -15.88 19.38 2.66
CA THR A 164 -15.47 18.00 2.35
C THR A 164 -16.37 17.41 1.26
N VAL A 165 -15.77 16.81 0.22
CA VAL A 165 -16.49 16.11 -0.85
C VAL A 165 -16.22 14.61 -0.82
N VAL A 166 -17.26 13.81 -1.03
CA VAL A 166 -17.18 12.36 -1.18
C VAL A 166 -18.02 11.92 -2.38
N ALA A 167 -17.54 10.93 -3.13
CA ALA A 167 -18.27 10.34 -4.23
C ALA A 167 -18.15 8.81 -4.23
N GLU A 168 -19.25 8.10 -4.04
CA GLU A 168 -19.20 6.65 -3.85
C GLU A 168 -20.38 5.90 -4.48
N ASN A 169 -20.12 4.63 -4.81
CA ASN A 169 -21.12 3.71 -5.34
C ASN A 169 -22.05 3.20 -4.25
N THR A 170 -23.35 3.13 -4.54
CA THR A 170 -24.33 2.43 -3.72
C THR A 170 -24.61 1.03 -4.26
N THR A 171 -24.74 0.05 -3.38
CA THR A 171 -25.20 -1.31 -3.66
C THR A 171 -26.71 -1.46 -3.70
N ALA A 172 -27.46 -0.43 -3.25
CA ALA A 172 -28.91 -0.39 -3.36
C ALA A 172 -29.33 -0.51 -4.84
N ALA A 173 -30.23 -1.46 -5.14
CA ALA A 173 -30.59 -1.79 -6.51
C ALA A 173 -31.22 -0.58 -7.22
N GLY A 174 -30.57 -0.11 -8.30
CA GLY A 174 -31.03 1.02 -9.10
C GLY A 174 -30.72 2.40 -8.51
N ALA A 175 -30.03 2.47 -7.36
CA ALA A 175 -29.52 3.72 -6.84
C ALA A 175 -28.32 4.20 -7.68
N PRO A 176 -28.25 5.50 -8.00
CA PRO A 176 -27.12 6.05 -8.74
C PRO A 176 -25.89 6.11 -7.84
N VAL A 177 -24.72 6.32 -8.45
CA VAL A 177 -23.57 6.81 -7.71
C VAL A 177 -23.94 8.18 -7.12
N ALA A 178 -23.45 8.50 -5.94
CA ALA A 178 -23.79 9.76 -5.28
C ALA A 178 -22.52 10.56 -5.01
N VAL A 179 -22.59 11.87 -5.23
CA VAL A 179 -21.60 12.85 -4.75
C VAL A 179 -22.26 13.68 -3.66
N TRP A 180 -21.57 13.86 -2.54
CA TRP A 180 -22.01 14.66 -1.40
C TRP A 180 -20.93 15.65 -1.00
N ILE A 181 -21.37 16.84 -0.59
CA ILE A 181 -20.52 17.91 -0.10
C ILE A 181 -21.08 18.36 1.25
N VAL A 182 -20.23 18.43 2.26
CA VAL A 182 -20.54 19.02 3.58
C VAL A 182 -19.60 20.19 3.85
N TRP A 183 -20.07 21.17 4.61
CA TRP A 183 -19.25 22.32 5.00
C TRP A 183 -19.84 22.99 6.23
N TYR A 184 -19.00 23.69 6.98
CA TYR A 184 -19.48 24.61 7.99
C TYR A 184 -20.00 25.89 7.33
N LEU A 185 -21.18 26.33 7.75
CA LEU A 185 -21.68 27.68 7.50
C LEU A 185 -21.98 28.28 8.87
N PRO A 186 -21.81 29.59 9.13
CA PRO A 186 -21.83 30.11 10.47
C PRO A 186 -23.12 29.68 11.15
N HIS A 187 -22.97 29.13 12.35
CA HIS A 187 -24.01 28.51 13.19
C HIS A 187 -24.33 27.02 12.97
N ARG A 188 -24.03 26.35 11.85
CA ARG A 188 -24.29 24.90 11.67
C ARG A 188 -23.67 24.30 10.41
N MET A 189 -23.40 23.00 10.44
CA MET A 189 -23.04 22.22 9.26
C MET A 189 -24.14 22.20 8.20
N ARG A 190 -23.71 22.22 6.95
CA ARG A 190 -24.53 22.15 5.73
C ARG A 190 -24.14 20.93 4.92
N ALA A 191 -25.10 20.41 4.16
CA ALA A 191 -24.88 19.28 3.29
C ALA A 191 -25.73 19.39 2.02
N MET A 192 -25.20 18.88 0.91
CA MET A 192 -25.96 18.59 -0.30
C MET A 192 -25.39 17.40 -1.03
N GLY A 193 -26.25 16.68 -1.74
CA GLY A 193 -25.84 15.62 -2.66
C GLY A 193 -26.50 15.72 -4.01
N ALA A 194 -25.88 15.06 -4.98
CA ALA A 194 -26.40 14.88 -6.34
C ALA A 194 -26.17 13.45 -6.84
N ALA A 195 -27.08 12.98 -7.69
CA ALA A 195 -26.93 11.71 -8.40
C ALA A 195 -25.91 11.83 -9.54
N VAL A 196 -25.07 10.82 -9.69
CA VAL A 196 -24.07 10.68 -10.75
C VAL A 196 -24.46 9.47 -11.61
N ASN A 197 -24.70 9.71 -12.90
CA ASN A 197 -25.19 8.67 -13.83
C ASN A 197 -24.19 8.29 -14.93
N GLY A 198 -22.97 8.85 -14.89
CA GLY A 198 -21.94 8.62 -15.89
C GLY A 198 -20.81 9.65 -15.82
N LEU A 199 -19.87 9.55 -16.75
CA LEU A 199 -18.77 10.50 -16.94
C LEU A 199 -19.27 11.81 -17.59
N GLY A 200 -18.85 12.96 -17.07
CA GLY A 200 -19.13 14.29 -17.58
C GLY A 200 -20.10 15.11 -16.72
N ARG A 201 -19.92 16.44 -16.71
CA ARG A 201 -20.78 17.41 -16.00
C ARG A 201 -22.27 17.27 -16.28
N THR A 202 -22.65 16.87 -17.49
CA THR A 202 -24.07 16.67 -17.88
C THR A 202 -24.68 15.39 -17.30
N MET A 203 -23.86 14.48 -16.79
CA MET A 203 -24.28 13.24 -16.13
C MET A 203 -24.45 13.41 -14.62
N ILE A 204 -24.07 14.57 -14.09
CA ILE A 204 -24.29 14.95 -12.70
C ILE A 204 -25.64 15.63 -12.58
N GLY A 205 -26.49 15.09 -11.71
CA GLY A 205 -27.80 15.63 -11.39
C GLY A 205 -27.71 17.02 -10.75
N PRO A 206 -28.83 17.75 -10.65
CA PRO A 206 -28.83 19.05 -10.00
C PRO A 206 -28.63 18.88 -8.49
N PHE A 207 -27.77 19.72 -7.92
CA PHE A 207 -27.78 19.96 -6.48
C PHE A 207 -29.06 20.74 -6.10
N PRO A 208 -29.70 20.46 -4.95
CA PRO A 208 -30.85 21.24 -4.48
C PRO A 208 -30.54 22.74 -4.39
N SER A 209 -31.53 23.61 -4.57
CA SER A 209 -31.31 25.07 -4.46
C SER A 209 -31.10 25.57 -3.03
N THR A 210 -31.24 24.71 -2.02
CA THR A 210 -31.11 25.07 -0.61
C THR A 210 -30.40 23.94 0.14
N PRO A 211 -29.23 24.18 0.75
CA PRO A 211 -28.50 23.14 1.45
C PRO A 211 -29.29 22.61 2.63
N GLN A 212 -29.19 21.31 2.90
CA GLN A 212 -29.73 20.74 4.12
C GLN A 212 -29.06 21.40 5.33
N SER A 213 -29.84 21.63 6.40
CA SER A 213 -29.27 22.02 7.70
C SER A 213 -29.06 20.75 8.50
N VAL A 214 -27.82 20.47 8.91
CA VAL A 214 -27.55 19.30 9.73
C VAL A 214 -27.95 19.59 11.19
N PRO A 215 -28.91 18.87 11.80
CA PRO A 215 -29.42 19.21 13.14
C PRO A 215 -28.38 19.00 14.25
N GLY A 216 -28.35 19.89 15.25
CA GLY A 216 -27.53 19.71 16.46
C GLY A 216 -26.07 20.15 16.32
N THR A 217 -25.65 20.65 15.17
CA THR A 217 -24.25 21.02 14.86
C THR A 217 -23.94 22.49 15.13
N ASN A 218 -24.58 23.10 16.14
CA ASN A 218 -24.29 24.50 16.47
C ASN A 218 -22.86 24.61 17.00
N SER A 219 -22.04 25.45 16.36
CA SER A 219 -20.60 25.58 16.69
C SER A 219 -19.80 24.28 16.49
N CYS A 220 -20.26 23.41 15.58
CA CYS A 220 -19.54 22.21 15.17
C CYS A 220 -18.73 22.51 13.90
N SER A 221 -17.45 22.13 13.86
CA SER A 221 -16.56 22.19 12.67
C SER A 221 -15.64 20.97 12.69
N PHE A 222 -14.72 20.84 11.73
CA PHE A 222 -13.68 19.79 11.65
C PHE A 222 -14.25 18.37 11.58
N GLY A 223 -14.09 17.71 10.44
CA GLY A 223 -14.59 16.36 10.25
C GLY A 223 -14.85 16.00 8.80
N ASP A 224 -15.70 14.99 8.62
CA ASP A 224 -15.73 14.22 7.37
C ASP A 224 -17.15 13.79 6.99
N VAL A 225 -17.31 13.30 5.76
CA VAL A 225 -18.54 12.73 5.22
C VAL A 225 -18.26 11.47 4.42
N THR A 226 -19.10 10.44 4.58
CA THR A 226 -19.00 9.19 3.81
C THR A 226 -20.38 8.63 3.47
N ILE A 227 -20.45 7.79 2.43
CA ILE A 227 -21.71 7.23 1.91
C ILE A 227 -21.68 5.70 2.08
N ALA A 228 -22.48 5.16 2.99
CA ALA A 228 -22.58 3.73 3.22
C ALA A 228 -22.90 2.96 1.92
N PRO A 229 -22.55 1.66 1.83
CA PRO A 229 -22.90 0.84 0.68
C PRO A 229 -24.42 0.79 0.39
N ASP A 230 -25.31 1.05 1.34
CA ASP A 230 -26.75 1.11 1.12
C ASP A 230 -27.27 2.49 0.67
N GLY A 231 -26.40 3.51 0.62
CA GLY A 231 -26.73 4.89 0.25
C GLY A 231 -26.98 5.83 1.43
N THR A 232 -26.96 5.34 2.68
CA THR A 232 -26.95 6.18 3.89
C THR A 232 -25.77 7.14 3.86
N VAL A 233 -25.95 8.40 4.25
CA VAL A 233 -24.85 9.37 4.35
C VAL A 233 -24.59 9.68 5.81
N VAL A 234 -23.33 9.61 6.22
CA VAL A 234 -22.90 9.91 7.59
C VAL A 234 -21.93 11.08 7.55
N GLN A 235 -22.19 12.07 8.39
CA GLN A 235 -21.34 13.25 8.57
C GLN A 235 -20.84 13.30 10.02
N ALA A 236 -19.55 13.62 10.19
CA ALA A 236 -18.90 13.86 11.47
C ALA A 236 -18.49 15.33 11.62
N CYS A 237 -18.58 15.87 12.83
CA CYS A 237 -17.95 17.13 13.19
C CYS A 237 -17.60 17.17 14.68
N GLN A 238 -16.70 18.05 15.08
CA GLN A 238 -16.32 18.32 16.47
C GLN A 238 -17.00 19.56 17.04
N VAL A 239 -17.43 19.49 18.30
CA VAL A 239 -17.98 20.62 19.06
C VAL A 239 -17.32 20.75 20.44
N PRO A 240 -16.97 21.96 20.92
CA PRO A 240 -17.01 23.23 20.19
C PRO A 240 -15.87 23.36 19.17
N LYS A 241 -16.11 24.12 18.09
CA LYS A 241 -15.11 24.43 17.05
C LYS A 241 -13.92 25.32 17.50
N ALA A 242 -13.78 25.59 18.80
CA ALA A 242 -12.77 26.49 19.32
C ALA A 242 -12.48 26.18 20.80
N GLY A 243 -11.28 26.56 21.25
CA GLY A 243 -10.76 26.30 22.59
C GLY A 243 -10.00 24.97 22.67
N GLU A 244 -9.11 24.86 23.65
CA GLU A 244 -8.14 23.78 23.79
C GLU A 244 -8.74 22.46 24.29
N GLY A 245 -9.87 22.50 25.02
CA GLY A 245 -10.56 21.29 25.45
C GLY A 245 -11.60 21.52 26.55
N PRO A 246 -12.42 20.50 26.89
CA PRO A 246 -12.63 19.27 26.14
C PRO A 246 -13.69 19.44 25.03
N GLY A 247 -13.70 18.51 24.07
CA GLY A 247 -14.62 18.46 22.93
C GLY A 247 -15.49 17.19 22.85
N HIS A 248 -16.37 17.14 21.85
CA HIS A 248 -17.17 15.96 21.50
C HIS A 248 -17.18 15.78 19.98
N ILE A 249 -17.03 14.53 19.53
CA ILE A 249 -17.27 14.15 18.15
C ILE A 249 -18.75 13.82 17.98
N MET A 250 -19.39 14.53 17.06
CA MET A 250 -20.82 14.45 16.74
C MET A 250 -21.02 13.76 15.40
N ILE A 251 -22.08 12.96 15.29
CA ILE A 251 -22.45 12.22 14.10
C ILE A 251 -23.89 12.52 13.71
N ASN A 252 -24.11 12.75 12.42
CA ASN A 252 -25.43 12.92 11.85
C ASN A 252 -25.62 11.95 10.68
N ILE A 253 -26.81 11.37 10.59
CA ILE A 253 -27.13 10.32 9.62
C ILE A 253 -28.29 10.80 8.73
N ASP A 254 -28.06 10.85 7.42
CA ASP A 254 -29.13 10.89 6.42
C ASP A 254 -29.44 9.45 5.99
N PRO A 255 -30.58 8.88 6.44
CA PRO A 255 -30.85 7.45 6.32
C PRO A 255 -31.24 6.99 4.91
N ASP A 256 -31.56 7.91 4.00
CA ASP A 256 -31.87 7.59 2.60
C ASP A 256 -31.05 8.39 1.58
N GLY A 257 -30.12 9.23 2.06
CA GLY A 257 -29.14 9.94 1.26
C GLY A 257 -29.82 10.86 0.24
N LEU A 258 -29.81 10.46 -1.03
CA LEU A 258 -30.48 11.23 -2.10
C LEU A 258 -32.03 11.13 -2.05
N GLY A 259 -32.57 10.45 -1.06
CA GLY A 259 -33.99 10.30 -0.82
C GLY A 259 -34.64 11.57 -0.24
N ALA A 260 -35.77 11.38 0.44
CA ALA A 260 -36.61 12.47 0.90
C ALA A 260 -36.42 12.79 2.39
N LEU A 261 -35.77 11.91 3.14
CA LEU A 261 -35.48 12.14 4.55
C LEU A 261 -34.26 13.05 4.65
N PRO A 262 -34.25 14.02 5.57
CA PRO A 262 -33.06 14.81 5.84
C PRO A 262 -32.16 14.10 6.87
N PHE A 263 -30.99 14.67 7.13
CA PHE A 263 -30.17 14.32 8.29
C PHE A 263 -31.00 14.32 9.60
N GLY A 264 -30.82 13.25 10.37
CA GLY A 264 -31.38 13.06 11.71
C GLY A 264 -30.68 13.91 12.79
N PRO A 265 -31.14 13.80 14.06
CA PRO A 265 -30.50 14.47 15.19
C PRO A 265 -29.06 13.99 15.40
N ALA A 266 -28.21 14.87 15.95
CA ALA A 266 -26.83 14.53 16.25
C ALA A 266 -26.71 13.47 17.34
N VAL A 267 -25.82 12.51 17.14
CA VAL A 267 -25.39 11.45 18.06
C VAL A 267 -23.98 11.79 18.53
N VAL A 268 -23.71 11.71 19.84
CA VAL A 268 -22.34 11.82 20.34
C VAL A 268 -21.64 10.49 20.08
N ALA A 269 -20.62 10.47 19.23
CA ALA A 269 -19.79 9.28 19.03
C ALA A 269 -18.88 9.04 20.23
N THR A 270 -18.16 10.09 20.65
CA THR A 270 -17.25 10.04 21.80
C THR A 270 -16.93 11.46 22.31
N PRO A 271 -16.66 11.64 23.61
CA PRO A 271 -15.88 12.79 24.06
C PRO A 271 -14.43 12.68 23.56
N THR A 272 -13.74 13.81 23.53
CA THR A 272 -12.29 13.93 23.36
C THR A 272 -11.82 15.06 24.28
N ASN A 273 -10.62 14.95 24.82
CA ASN A 273 -10.02 16.08 25.55
C ASN A 273 -9.38 17.09 24.61
N VAL A 274 -9.08 16.71 23.36
CA VAL A 274 -8.64 17.64 22.32
C VAL A 274 -9.81 18.53 21.91
N GLY A 275 -9.63 19.83 22.07
CA GLY A 275 -10.58 20.87 21.67
C GLY A 275 -10.51 21.20 20.18
N GLY A 276 -11.26 22.21 19.76
CA GLY A 276 -11.25 22.64 18.35
C GLY A 276 -10.05 23.51 17.98
N ILE A 277 -9.27 23.96 18.97
CA ILE A 277 -7.97 24.63 18.80
C ILE A 277 -7.14 24.28 20.05
N ASP A 278 -6.40 23.17 20.01
CA ASP A 278 -5.57 22.62 21.10
C ASP A 278 -4.07 22.78 20.79
N PHE A 279 -3.29 23.43 21.65
CA PHE A 279 -1.90 23.75 21.34
C PHE A 279 -0.93 22.65 21.76
N ILE A 280 -0.40 21.93 20.77
CA ILE A 280 0.64 20.92 20.97
C ILE A 280 2.03 21.45 20.59
N PRO A 281 3.14 20.90 21.13
CA PRO A 281 4.47 21.43 20.85
C PRO A 281 4.94 21.40 19.38
N PRO A 282 4.49 20.48 18.49
CA PRO A 282 4.82 20.57 17.07
C PRO A 282 3.94 21.57 16.29
N GLN A 283 2.81 22.03 16.85
CA GLN A 283 1.85 22.96 16.25
C GLN A 283 1.35 23.97 17.32
N ASP A 284 2.29 24.75 17.86
CA ASP A 284 2.14 25.60 19.06
C ASP A 284 1.52 26.99 18.82
N PHE A 285 1.10 27.27 17.58
CA PHE A 285 0.53 28.55 17.17
C PHE A 285 -0.83 28.41 16.49
N HIS A 286 -0.99 27.46 15.56
CA HIS A 286 -2.26 27.18 14.91
C HIS A 286 -3.17 26.31 15.79
N GLY A 287 -2.56 25.38 16.53
CA GLY A 287 -3.28 24.35 17.29
C GLY A 287 -3.69 23.17 16.41
N VAL A 288 -4.20 22.12 17.04
CA VAL A 288 -4.82 20.97 16.39
C VAL A 288 -6.26 20.87 16.82
N ASP A 289 -7.04 20.18 16.01
CA ASP A 289 -8.35 19.68 16.41
C ASP A 289 -8.33 18.13 16.43
N ALA A 290 -9.48 17.52 16.72
CA ALA A 290 -9.56 16.06 16.80
C ALA A 290 -9.57 15.38 15.42
N GLU A 291 -9.78 16.16 14.37
CA GLU A 291 -9.84 15.86 12.93
C GLU A 291 -10.46 14.50 12.63
N ALA A 292 -11.78 14.39 12.85
CA ALA A 292 -12.50 13.14 12.74
C ALA A 292 -12.61 12.67 11.27
N GLY A 293 -11.99 11.54 10.94
CA GLY A 293 -12.09 10.89 9.63
C GLY A 293 -13.03 9.69 9.63
N LEU A 294 -13.75 9.46 8.53
CA LEU A 294 -14.72 8.36 8.36
C LEU A 294 -14.34 7.44 7.19
N ALA A 295 -14.54 6.13 7.37
CA ALA A 295 -14.43 5.18 6.25
C ALA A 295 -15.38 3.99 6.43
N TYR A 296 -15.99 3.52 5.33
CA TYR A 296 -16.79 2.30 5.34
C TYR A 296 -16.00 1.09 4.82
N ASP A 297 -16.18 -0.08 5.43
CA ASP A 297 -15.87 -1.34 4.77
C ASP A 297 -16.88 -1.57 3.63
N ARG A 298 -16.41 -1.42 2.39
CA ARG A 298 -17.24 -1.55 1.18
C ARG A 298 -17.10 -2.90 0.50
N ASN A 299 -16.28 -3.83 1.01
CA ASN A 299 -16.05 -5.10 0.35
C ASN A 299 -17.19 -6.09 0.65
N PRO A 300 -18.02 -6.51 -0.33
CA PRO A 300 -19.12 -7.44 -0.08
C PRO A 300 -18.68 -8.84 0.37
N ALA A 301 -17.40 -9.19 0.18
CA ALA A 301 -16.81 -10.43 0.67
C ALA A 301 -16.29 -10.33 2.12
N SER A 302 -16.19 -9.12 2.68
CA SER A 302 -15.78 -8.91 4.06
C SER A 302 -16.84 -9.40 5.05
N PRO A 303 -16.45 -10.02 6.18
CA PRO A 303 -17.38 -10.33 7.27
C PRO A 303 -17.95 -9.07 7.95
N HIS A 304 -17.39 -7.89 7.68
CA HIS A 304 -17.77 -6.60 8.25
C HIS A 304 -18.27 -5.60 7.20
N PHE A 305 -18.73 -6.09 6.03
CA PHE A 305 -19.32 -5.25 4.99
C PHE A 305 -20.39 -4.29 5.56
N GLY A 306 -20.19 -2.99 5.33
CA GLY A 306 -21.05 -1.91 5.85
C GLY A 306 -20.66 -1.40 7.23
N ARG A 307 -19.57 -1.86 7.83
CA ARG A 307 -19.02 -1.29 9.07
C ARG A 307 -18.45 0.10 8.81
N LEU A 308 -18.85 1.06 9.62
CA LEU A 308 -18.29 2.41 9.66
C LEU A 308 -17.13 2.45 10.65
N TYR A 309 -16.03 3.07 10.26
CA TYR A 309 -14.88 3.40 11.11
C TYR A 309 -14.80 4.92 11.29
N LEU A 310 -14.39 5.34 12.48
CA LEU A 310 -14.13 6.73 12.83
C LEU A 310 -12.75 6.81 13.48
N VAL A 311 -11.84 7.58 12.90
CA VAL A 311 -10.54 7.93 13.51
C VAL A 311 -10.59 9.35 14.06
N TYR A 312 -9.89 9.61 15.15
CA TYR A 312 -9.81 10.94 15.76
C TYR A 312 -8.58 11.06 16.68
N THR A 313 -8.18 12.28 17.02
CA THR A 313 -7.18 12.57 18.05
C THR A 313 -7.83 12.80 19.41
N ASP A 314 -7.22 12.23 20.45
CA ASP A 314 -7.62 12.39 21.86
C ASP A 314 -6.39 12.59 22.73
N GLU A 315 -6.59 12.97 23.98
CA GLU A 315 -5.52 12.99 24.99
C GLU A 315 -6.04 12.49 26.34
N VAL A 316 -5.17 11.88 27.13
CA VAL A 316 -5.61 11.27 28.40
C VAL A 316 -5.95 12.32 29.45
N ALA A 317 -5.23 13.43 29.46
CA ALA A 317 -5.46 14.56 30.35
C ALA A 317 -5.56 15.81 29.50
N ASP A 318 -6.67 16.53 29.68
CA ASP A 318 -6.93 17.88 29.16
C ASP A 318 -5.69 18.77 29.31
N GLU A 319 -5.28 19.42 28.22
CA GLU A 319 -4.08 20.27 28.07
C GLU A 319 -2.78 19.46 28.25
N GLY A 320 -2.76 18.26 27.71
CA GLY A 320 -1.62 17.36 27.65
C GLY A 320 -0.79 17.59 26.39
N ASN A 321 0.45 17.10 26.42
CA ASN A 321 1.26 17.00 25.20
C ASN A 321 1.37 15.53 24.71
N ASP A 322 0.54 14.66 25.29
CA ASP A 322 0.46 13.21 25.05
C ASP A 322 -0.87 12.92 24.35
N THR A 323 -0.92 13.23 23.06
CA THR A 323 -2.09 13.03 22.23
C THR A 323 -1.99 11.70 21.48
N ASP A 324 -3.07 10.94 21.44
CA ASP A 324 -3.17 9.61 20.85
C ASP A 324 -4.13 9.60 19.66
N ILE A 325 -3.87 8.72 18.69
CA ILE A 325 -4.79 8.44 17.58
C ILE A 325 -5.70 7.29 17.99
N MET A 326 -7.00 7.56 17.96
CA MET A 326 -8.02 6.66 18.45
C MET A 326 -8.98 6.25 17.33
N LEU A 327 -9.50 5.03 17.41
CA LEU A 327 -10.49 4.50 16.48
C LEU A 327 -11.74 3.98 17.20
N LEU A 328 -12.88 4.28 16.60
CA LEU A 328 -14.17 3.65 16.88
C LEU A 328 -14.70 2.94 15.63
N TYR A 329 -15.58 1.98 15.82
CA TYR A 329 -16.36 1.38 14.75
C TYR A 329 -17.84 1.24 15.12
N SER A 330 -18.69 1.26 14.10
CA SER A 330 -20.13 1.12 14.20
C SER A 330 -20.65 0.14 13.15
N ASP A 331 -21.53 -0.77 13.59
CA ASP A 331 -22.23 -1.73 12.72
C ASP A 331 -23.67 -1.26 12.38
N ASN A 332 -24.02 -0.02 12.73
CA ASN A 332 -25.33 0.60 12.49
C ASN A 332 -25.22 2.09 12.12
N ASN A 333 -24.33 2.41 11.18
CA ASN A 333 -24.18 3.75 10.58
C ASN A 333 -23.94 4.89 11.58
N GLY A 334 -23.32 4.59 12.73
CA GLY A 334 -22.98 5.59 13.76
C GLY A 334 -24.07 5.82 14.81
N GLU A 335 -25.17 5.08 14.82
CA GLU A 335 -26.17 5.14 15.90
C GLU A 335 -25.58 4.68 17.24
N THR A 336 -24.71 3.66 17.21
CA THR A 336 -23.97 3.16 18.36
C THR A 336 -22.54 2.77 17.98
N TRP A 337 -21.62 2.89 18.94
CA TRP A 337 -20.20 2.64 18.76
C TRP A 337 -19.70 1.58 19.76
N ASN A 338 -18.54 0.98 19.49
CA ASN A 338 -17.85 0.14 20.45
C ASN A 338 -17.60 0.89 21.77
N SER A 339 -17.75 0.21 22.90
CA SER A 339 -17.70 0.85 24.24
C SER A 339 -16.31 1.31 24.69
N THR A 340 -15.27 0.93 23.96
CA THR A 340 -13.87 1.21 24.33
C THR A 340 -13.12 1.62 23.08
N PRO A 341 -12.72 2.89 22.95
CA PRO A 341 -11.87 3.37 21.87
C PRO A 341 -10.60 2.52 21.71
N ILE A 342 -10.16 2.35 20.47
CA ILE A 342 -8.98 1.56 20.11
C ILE A 342 -7.85 2.52 19.80
N ARG A 343 -6.77 2.50 20.60
CA ARG A 343 -5.55 3.27 20.29
C ARG A 343 -4.84 2.66 19.09
N VAL A 344 -4.53 3.49 18.08
CA VAL A 344 -3.88 3.11 16.81
C VAL A 344 -2.36 3.21 16.91
N ASN A 345 -1.88 4.28 17.54
CA ASN A 345 -0.46 4.53 17.75
C ASN A 345 0.12 3.62 18.85
N ASP A 346 1.33 3.09 18.63
CA ASP A 346 2.02 2.11 19.49
C ASP A 346 3.27 2.66 20.17
N ASP A 347 3.42 3.98 20.23
CA ASP A 347 4.52 4.65 20.92
C ASP A 347 4.47 4.42 22.44
N SER A 348 5.63 4.64 23.08
CA SER A 348 5.76 4.46 24.52
C SER A 348 5.20 5.67 25.27
N SER A 349 4.52 5.44 26.38
CA SER A 349 4.03 6.51 27.28
C SER A 349 5.11 7.39 27.95
N SER A 350 6.40 7.20 27.62
CA SER A 350 7.51 8.01 28.11
C SER A 350 8.72 7.89 27.16
N PRO A 351 9.27 9.00 26.65
CA PRO A 351 8.83 10.38 26.91
C PRO A 351 7.47 10.67 26.25
N VAL A 352 6.71 11.62 26.82
CA VAL A 352 5.42 12.10 26.27
C VAL A 352 5.61 12.72 24.90
N ARG A 353 4.76 12.35 23.94
CA ARG A 353 4.87 12.78 22.53
C ARG A 353 3.49 13.01 21.91
N SER A 354 3.42 13.94 20.97
CA SER A 354 2.18 14.28 20.30
C SER A 354 1.98 13.47 19.02
N GLN A 355 0.78 12.91 18.86
CA GLN A 355 0.25 12.36 17.61
C GLN A 355 -1.01 13.13 17.18
N PHE A 356 -1.12 13.52 15.91
CA PHE A 356 -2.14 14.48 15.46
C PHE A 356 -2.46 14.36 13.95
N LEU A 357 -3.55 15.00 13.52
CA LEU A 357 -4.10 15.04 12.15
C LEU A 357 -4.22 13.67 11.47
N PRO A 358 -4.97 12.72 12.06
CA PRO A 358 -5.12 11.39 11.48
C PRO A 358 -6.00 11.42 10.22
N ARG A 359 -5.68 10.55 9.26
CA ARG A 359 -6.55 10.21 8.13
C ARG A 359 -6.76 8.72 8.03
N ILE A 360 -7.95 8.30 7.59
CA ILE A 360 -8.34 6.90 7.40
C ILE A 360 -8.82 6.67 5.97
N ALA A 361 -8.42 5.55 5.38
CA ALA A 361 -8.95 5.08 4.10
C ALA A 361 -9.21 3.57 4.14
N ALA A 362 -10.30 3.12 3.52
CA ALA A 362 -10.64 1.71 3.39
C ALA A 362 -10.46 1.25 1.94
N ASN A 363 -9.76 0.14 1.73
CA ASN A 363 -9.64 -0.45 0.40
C ASN A 363 -10.96 -1.18 0.07
N PRO A 364 -11.73 -0.72 -0.95
CA PRO A 364 -13.05 -1.27 -1.25
C PRO A 364 -13.02 -2.71 -1.77
N LEU A 365 -11.84 -3.22 -2.17
CA LEU A 365 -11.70 -4.58 -2.67
C LEU A 365 -11.45 -5.58 -1.56
N SER A 366 -10.67 -5.22 -0.54
CA SER A 366 -10.29 -6.13 0.55
C SER A 366 -11.02 -5.86 1.86
N GLY A 367 -11.53 -4.65 2.10
CA GLY A 367 -12.06 -4.24 3.39
C GLY A 367 -10.96 -3.93 4.43
N ASN A 368 -9.69 -3.96 4.01
CA ASN A 368 -8.59 -3.50 4.85
C ASN A 368 -8.69 -1.98 5.05
N ILE A 369 -8.44 -1.52 6.27
CA ILE A 369 -8.33 -0.09 6.59
C ILE A 369 -6.87 0.29 6.79
N LEU A 370 -6.52 1.51 6.43
CA LEU A 370 -5.21 2.11 6.66
C LEU A 370 -5.40 3.49 7.29
N VAL A 371 -4.61 3.78 8.32
CA VAL A 371 -4.61 5.04 9.06
C VAL A 371 -3.20 5.62 9.00
N CYS A 372 -3.09 6.90 8.65
CA CYS A 372 -1.83 7.67 8.72
C CYS A 372 -2.01 8.92 9.57
N TRP A 373 -0.93 9.39 10.20
CA TRP A 373 -0.93 10.55 11.11
C TRP A 373 0.47 11.13 11.26
N HIS A 374 0.52 12.37 11.75
CA HIS A 374 1.77 13.04 12.14
C HIS A 374 2.18 12.61 13.54
N ASP A 375 3.45 12.25 13.70
CA ASP A 375 3.95 11.65 14.94
C ASP A 375 5.28 12.27 15.38
N ALA A 376 5.30 12.80 16.59
CA ALA A 376 6.49 13.40 17.19
C ALA A 376 7.37 12.42 17.97
N ARG A 377 7.08 11.10 17.95
CA ARG A 377 7.79 10.09 18.76
C ARG A 377 9.30 10.11 18.64
N ASN A 378 9.81 10.47 17.47
CA ASN A 378 11.25 10.53 17.18
C ASN A 378 11.87 11.91 17.46
N SER A 379 11.06 12.93 17.75
CA SER A 379 11.57 14.25 18.13
C SER A 379 12.07 14.24 19.57
N ALA A 380 13.27 14.75 19.82
CA ALA A 380 13.79 14.86 21.19
C ALA A 380 13.03 15.92 22.01
N SER A 381 12.56 16.99 21.35
CA SER A 381 11.88 18.14 21.93
C SER A 381 10.35 18.11 21.81
N ASN A 382 9.78 17.10 21.14
CA ASN A 382 8.35 17.03 20.78
C ASN A 382 7.92 18.13 19.79
N THR A 383 8.83 18.78 19.07
CA THR A 383 8.53 19.94 18.21
C THR A 383 8.60 19.62 16.71
N GLU A 384 8.94 18.37 16.38
CA GLU A 384 9.10 17.90 15.01
C GLU A 384 8.25 16.65 14.82
N MET A 385 7.64 16.51 13.66
CA MET A 385 6.82 15.36 13.30
C MET A 385 7.45 14.59 12.14
N GLN A 386 7.07 13.32 12.03
CA GLN A 386 7.26 12.50 10.84
C GLN A 386 5.94 11.78 10.54
N GLU A 387 5.71 11.42 9.29
CA GLU A 387 4.50 10.69 8.90
C GLU A 387 4.59 9.20 9.28
N PHE A 388 3.56 8.70 9.98
CA PHE A 388 3.42 7.29 10.35
C PHE A 388 2.11 6.71 9.83
N CYS A 389 2.11 5.41 9.55
CA CYS A 389 0.90 4.68 9.15
C CYS A 389 0.80 3.30 9.82
N SER A 390 -0.43 2.79 9.92
CA SER A 390 -0.75 1.39 10.26
C SER A 390 -2.03 0.92 9.55
N ALA A 391 -2.24 -0.40 9.48
CA ALA A 391 -3.40 -1.00 8.85
C ALA A 391 -4.03 -2.07 9.75
N SER A 392 -5.28 -2.39 9.42
CA SER A 392 -6.02 -3.49 10.03
C SER A 392 -6.76 -4.27 8.95
N THR A 393 -6.91 -5.58 9.18
CA THR A 393 -7.70 -6.48 8.32
C THR A 393 -9.10 -6.67 8.90
N PRO A 394 -10.11 -6.96 8.07
CA PRO A 394 -11.46 -7.23 8.55
C PRO A 394 -11.62 -8.66 9.13
N THR A 395 -10.54 -9.39 9.41
CA THR A 395 -10.64 -10.79 9.88
C THR A 395 -11.17 -10.90 11.30
N SER A 396 -10.80 -9.96 12.18
CA SER A 396 -11.20 -9.94 13.58
C SER A 396 -12.41 -9.05 13.80
N SER A 397 -13.30 -9.47 14.71
CA SER A 397 -14.51 -8.72 15.04
C SER A 397 -14.25 -7.34 15.65
N VAL A 398 -13.08 -7.16 16.28
CA VAL A 398 -12.56 -5.89 16.76
C VAL A 398 -11.30 -5.57 15.94
N PRO A 399 -11.18 -4.37 15.36
CA PRO A 399 -9.97 -3.97 14.66
C PRO A 399 -8.74 -4.10 15.55
N SER A 400 -7.66 -4.63 14.98
CA SER A 400 -6.35 -4.68 15.62
C SER A 400 -5.32 -4.16 14.63
N PHE A 401 -4.47 -3.26 15.10
CA PHE A 401 -3.51 -2.57 14.25
C PHE A 401 -2.18 -3.28 14.24
N PHE A 402 -1.57 -3.22 13.07
CA PHE A 402 -0.22 -3.64 12.82
C PHE A 402 0.79 -2.69 13.53
N PRO A 403 2.01 -3.14 13.91
CA PRO A 403 3.06 -2.23 14.36
C PRO A 403 3.22 -1.06 13.41
N ASN A 404 3.31 0.14 13.97
CA ASN A 404 3.29 1.38 13.21
C ASN A 404 4.56 1.50 12.35
N LYS A 405 4.40 2.04 11.15
CA LYS A 405 5.51 2.30 10.22
C LYS A 405 5.70 3.79 10.05
N GLN A 406 6.91 4.27 10.28
CA GLN A 406 7.36 5.55 9.78
C GLN A 406 7.45 5.51 8.25
N VAL A 407 6.67 6.32 7.56
CA VAL A 407 6.63 6.43 6.10
C VAL A 407 7.22 7.74 5.58
N GLY A 408 7.30 8.78 6.42
CA GLY A 408 8.11 9.98 6.16
C GLY A 408 9.48 9.85 6.84
N ALA A 409 10.56 9.73 6.08
CA ALA A 409 11.92 9.66 6.61
C ALA A 409 12.40 11.02 7.12
N GLY A 410 11.87 12.10 6.54
CA GLY A 410 12.09 13.47 6.94
C GLY A 410 11.49 13.84 8.29
N THR A 411 12.10 14.81 8.99
CA THR A 411 11.47 15.49 10.13
C THR A 411 11.02 16.87 9.69
N SER A 412 9.80 17.24 10.06
CA SER A 412 9.21 18.53 9.76
C SER A 412 8.92 19.29 11.03
N SER A 413 9.13 20.61 11.03
CA SER A 413 8.83 21.51 12.15
C SER A 413 7.71 22.46 11.75
N GLY A 414 6.83 22.80 12.71
CA GLY A 414 5.77 23.82 12.58
C GLY A 414 6.26 25.24 12.25
N THR A 415 7.54 25.45 11.94
CA THR A 415 8.13 26.75 11.58
C THR A 415 8.33 26.94 10.08
N GLY A 416 8.12 25.89 9.26
CA GLY A 416 8.27 25.91 7.80
C GLY A 416 7.12 26.57 7.02
N SER A 417 6.06 26.99 7.70
CA SER A 417 4.89 27.70 7.14
C SER A 417 5.13 29.16 6.78
N SER A 418 6.25 29.77 7.22
CA SER A 418 6.37 31.22 7.20
C SER A 418 7.06 31.78 5.94
N ALA A 419 6.25 32.26 4.99
CA ALA A 419 6.69 33.16 3.91
C ALA A 419 6.43 34.63 4.29
N ALA A 420 7.31 35.56 3.90
CA ALA A 420 7.22 36.97 4.30
C ALA A 420 5.89 37.62 3.89
N GLY A 421 5.06 37.96 4.87
CA GLY A 421 3.77 38.65 4.66
C GLY A 421 2.56 37.73 4.47
N LYS A 422 2.65 36.45 4.82
CA LYS A 422 1.55 35.46 4.70
C LYS A 422 1.15 34.88 6.07
N HIS A 423 -0.06 34.36 6.18
CA HIS A 423 -0.58 33.74 7.40
C HIS A 423 0.14 32.42 7.66
N ASP A 424 0.65 32.27 8.88
CA ASP A 424 1.29 31.05 9.37
C ASP A 424 0.20 30.17 10.00
N ILE A 425 -0.26 29.14 9.29
CA ILE A 425 -1.26 28.18 9.80
C ILE A 425 -0.61 26.86 10.22
N GLN A 426 0.72 26.84 10.34
CA GLN A 426 1.48 25.62 10.54
C GLN A 426 0.97 24.47 9.62
N TYR A 427 0.99 23.20 10.06
CA TYR A 427 0.57 22.07 9.22
C TYR A 427 -0.90 22.19 8.77
N GLY A 428 -1.67 23.07 9.40
CA GLY A 428 -3.09 23.26 9.20
C GLY A 428 -3.91 22.25 9.98
N ASP A 429 -5.13 22.03 9.50
CA ASP A 429 -6.12 21.17 10.16
C ASP A 429 -6.08 19.72 9.67
N TYR A 430 -5.42 19.43 8.54
CA TYR A 430 -5.41 18.07 7.99
C TYR A 430 -4.28 17.70 7.03
N SER A 431 -4.13 16.39 6.84
CA SER A 431 -3.34 15.74 5.78
C SER A 431 -4.26 14.97 4.80
N GLY A 432 -3.71 14.27 3.82
CA GLY A 432 -4.50 13.50 2.84
C GLY A 432 -4.12 12.03 2.80
N LEU A 433 -5.10 11.15 2.56
CA LEU A 433 -4.88 9.71 2.38
C LEU A 433 -5.96 9.10 1.50
N ASP A 434 -5.56 8.26 0.53
CA ASP A 434 -6.46 7.34 -0.14
C ASP A 434 -5.81 5.95 -0.32
N TYR A 435 -6.63 4.90 -0.42
CA TYR A 435 -6.20 3.50 -0.42
C TYR A 435 -6.97 2.63 -1.43
N LEU A 436 -6.25 2.16 -2.46
CA LEU A 436 -6.84 1.30 -3.50
C LEU A 436 -5.88 0.20 -3.94
N GLN A 437 -6.40 -1.02 -4.09
CA GLN A 437 -5.67 -2.15 -4.69
C GLN A 437 -4.31 -2.42 -4.01
N GLY A 438 -4.32 -2.47 -2.68
CA GLY A 438 -3.14 -2.76 -1.87
C GLY A 438 -2.07 -1.67 -1.88
N ARG A 439 -2.40 -0.46 -2.36
CA ARG A 439 -1.52 0.71 -2.29
C ARG A 439 -2.25 1.94 -1.78
N ALA A 440 -1.77 2.49 -0.68
CA ALA A 440 -2.19 3.77 -0.15
C ALA A 440 -1.18 4.87 -0.50
N HIS A 441 -1.68 6.10 -0.51
CA HIS A 441 -0.92 7.30 -0.81
C HIS A 441 -1.26 8.39 0.21
N PRO A 442 -0.49 8.49 1.31
CA PRO A 442 -0.53 9.68 2.15
C PRO A 442 0.06 10.88 1.40
N VAL A 443 -0.41 12.08 1.74
CA VAL A 443 0.19 13.36 1.36
C VAL A 443 0.22 14.28 2.58
N TRP A 444 1.36 14.92 2.84
CA TRP A 444 1.56 15.79 4.00
C TRP A 444 2.48 16.97 3.68
N ALA A 445 2.48 17.99 4.55
CA ALA A 445 3.41 19.09 4.48
C ALA A 445 4.78 18.68 5.07
N ASP A 446 5.86 18.79 4.29
CA ASP A 446 7.19 18.35 4.68
C ASP A 446 8.27 19.43 4.51
N GLN A 447 9.19 19.58 5.47
CA GLN A 447 10.30 20.56 5.42
C GLN A 447 11.68 19.91 5.24
N SER A 448 11.73 18.58 5.16
CA SER A 448 12.98 17.85 5.37
C SER A 448 13.91 17.89 4.16
N ASN A 449 13.36 18.12 2.96
CA ASN A 449 14.05 18.02 1.67
C ASN A 449 14.86 16.73 1.52
N ILE A 450 14.30 15.61 1.99
CA ILE A 450 14.95 14.29 1.89
C ILE A 450 15.11 13.84 0.43
N THR A 451 14.25 14.33 -0.46
CA THR A 451 14.25 14.12 -1.91
C THR A 451 15.35 14.92 -2.61
N GLY A 452 15.74 16.08 -2.06
CA GLY A 452 16.79 16.95 -2.58
C GLY A 452 16.33 17.89 -3.70
N ASP A 453 15.03 17.96 -3.96
CA ASP A 453 14.39 18.76 -5.02
C ASP A 453 13.49 19.88 -4.48
N ASN A 454 13.45 20.12 -3.15
CA ASN A 454 12.82 21.31 -2.56
C ASN A 454 13.53 22.59 -3.07
N PRO A 455 12.86 23.48 -3.80
CA PRO A 455 13.46 24.73 -4.29
C PRO A 455 14.01 25.63 -3.17
N ASP A 456 13.39 25.58 -1.98
CA ASP A 456 13.74 26.38 -0.80
C ASP A 456 14.65 25.66 0.20
N GLY A 457 15.13 24.46 -0.15
CA GLY A 457 15.96 23.69 0.75
C GLY A 457 15.13 23.17 1.94
N THR A 458 15.53 23.49 3.16
CA THR A 458 14.78 23.10 4.38
C THR A 458 14.09 24.31 5.02
N LEU A 459 13.76 25.33 4.23
CA LEU A 459 13.22 26.59 4.75
C LEU A 459 11.70 26.56 4.80
N THR A 460 11.04 26.01 3.77
CA THR A 460 9.58 26.01 3.61
C THR A 460 9.07 24.59 3.33
N TRP A 461 7.76 24.41 3.46
CA TRP A 461 7.13 23.11 3.24
C TRP A 461 6.77 22.80 1.81
N GLU A 462 6.96 21.56 1.43
CA GLU A 462 6.45 20.97 0.21
C GLU A 462 5.32 19.98 0.47
N ALA A 463 4.53 19.70 -0.57
CA ALA A 463 3.59 18.59 -0.54
C ALA A 463 4.36 17.31 -0.82
N GLU A 464 4.54 16.48 0.19
CA GLU A 464 5.27 15.21 0.11
C GLU A 464 4.28 14.04 0.07
N SER A 465 4.58 13.00 -0.72
CA SER A 465 3.77 11.78 -0.77
C SER A 465 4.64 10.53 -0.79
N ASN A 466 4.09 9.42 -0.29
CA ASN A 466 4.72 8.10 -0.38
C ASN A 466 3.74 7.05 -0.90
N ARG A 467 4.29 5.93 -1.37
CA ARG A 467 3.57 4.74 -1.81
C ARG A 467 3.63 3.70 -0.71
N VAL A 468 2.51 3.48 -0.04
CA VAL A 468 2.43 2.75 1.23
C VAL A 468 1.62 1.46 1.06
N GLY A 469 2.17 0.31 1.42
CA GLY A 469 1.46 -0.98 1.27
C GLY A 469 2.19 -2.15 1.92
N GLY A 470 1.69 -3.38 1.71
CA GLY A 470 2.34 -4.59 2.21
C GLY A 470 3.73 -4.81 1.62
N GLY A 471 4.68 -5.23 2.47
CA GLY A 471 6.05 -5.52 2.05
C GLY A 471 6.16 -6.75 1.14
N PRO A 472 7.31 -6.92 0.46
CA PRO A 472 7.56 -8.12 -0.33
C PRO A 472 7.59 -9.36 0.57
N MET A 473 6.85 -10.39 0.18
CA MET A 473 6.85 -11.69 0.84
C MET A 473 7.66 -12.70 0.05
N ALA A 474 8.23 -13.68 0.74
CA ALA A 474 8.95 -14.75 0.08
C ALA A 474 8.81 -16.09 0.79
N SER A 475 8.90 -17.18 0.03
CA SER A 475 9.18 -18.53 0.52
C SER A 475 10.22 -19.16 -0.41
N GLU A 476 11.47 -19.16 0.03
CA GLU A 476 12.62 -19.48 -0.82
C GLU A 476 13.41 -20.66 -0.25
N GLY A 477 14.09 -21.40 -1.13
CA GLY A 477 15.02 -22.44 -0.72
C GLY A 477 14.35 -23.68 -0.14
N ASP A 478 14.97 -24.26 0.89
CA ASP A 478 14.18 -24.98 1.89
C ASP A 478 13.41 -23.95 2.73
N PRO A 479 12.08 -24.07 2.90
CA PRO A 479 11.22 -22.88 2.99
C PRO A 479 11.60 -21.89 4.08
N HIS A 480 12.36 -20.88 3.67
CA HIS A 480 12.67 -19.69 4.42
C HIS A 480 11.60 -18.65 4.07
N ILE A 481 10.70 -18.40 5.02
CA ILE A 481 9.61 -17.46 4.86
C ILE A 481 10.07 -16.06 5.25
N THR A 482 9.79 -15.10 4.38
CA THR A 482 9.72 -13.68 4.72
C THR A 482 8.26 -13.28 4.65
N THR A 483 7.71 -12.84 5.77
CA THR A 483 6.33 -12.37 5.86
C THR A 483 6.17 -10.96 5.28
N VAL A 484 4.92 -10.53 5.09
CA VAL A 484 4.58 -9.20 4.53
C VAL A 484 5.14 -8.03 5.34
N ASP A 485 5.40 -8.26 6.63
CA ASP A 485 6.04 -7.34 7.56
C ASP A 485 7.56 -7.55 7.71
N GLY A 486 8.17 -8.37 6.86
CA GLY A 486 9.61 -8.59 6.80
C GLY A 486 10.18 -9.53 7.86
N ILE A 487 9.34 -10.21 8.64
CA ILE A 487 9.79 -11.20 9.62
C ILE A 487 10.24 -12.48 8.90
N HIS A 488 11.43 -12.94 9.26
CA HIS A 488 12.08 -14.06 8.59
C HIS A 488 12.11 -15.32 9.47
N TYR A 489 11.52 -16.42 9.01
CA TYR A 489 11.48 -17.68 9.76
C TYR A 489 11.42 -18.93 8.86
N ASP A 490 11.92 -20.05 9.37
CA ASP A 490 11.89 -21.32 8.63
C ASP A 490 10.57 -22.07 8.90
N PHE A 491 9.94 -22.56 7.83
CA PHE A 491 8.70 -23.35 7.91
C PHE A 491 8.83 -24.65 7.11
N GLN A 492 9.37 -25.68 7.77
CA GLN A 492 9.81 -26.92 7.12
C GLN A 492 8.72 -28.01 7.08
N ALA A 493 7.45 -27.61 7.06
CA ALA A 493 6.33 -28.55 7.07
C ALA A 493 6.25 -29.35 5.75
N SER A 494 5.52 -30.47 5.76
CA SER A 494 5.21 -31.24 4.54
C SER A 494 3.71 -31.22 4.28
N GLY A 495 3.32 -30.86 3.06
CA GLY A 495 1.93 -30.74 2.62
C GLY A 495 1.69 -29.47 1.82
N GLU A 496 0.43 -29.04 1.76
CA GLU A 496 0.03 -27.81 1.07
C GLU A 496 -0.50 -26.81 2.09
N PHE A 497 -0.13 -25.54 1.91
CA PHE A 497 -0.42 -24.48 2.86
C PHE A 497 -0.88 -23.23 2.12
N VAL A 498 -1.78 -22.48 2.74
CA VAL A 498 -2.14 -21.14 2.29
C VAL A 498 -0.95 -20.23 2.59
N ALA A 499 -0.25 -19.83 1.53
CA ALA A 499 0.93 -18.99 1.59
C ALA A 499 0.55 -17.54 1.93
N ALA A 500 -0.41 -16.99 1.18
CA ALA A 500 -0.96 -15.66 1.39
C ALA A 500 -2.46 -15.65 1.02
N ARG A 501 -3.27 -14.87 1.75
CA ARG A 501 -4.73 -14.70 1.51
C ARG A 501 -5.17 -13.27 1.81
N ALA A 502 -6.16 -12.79 1.06
CA ALA A 502 -6.91 -11.57 1.37
C ALA A 502 -8.43 -11.84 1.26
N ALA A 503 -9.23 -10.96 1.88
CA ALA A 503 -10.69 -11.08 1.89
C ALA A 503 -11.35 -10.84 0.52
N ASP A 504 -10.64 -10.26 -0.46
CA ASP A 504 -11.12 -10.09 -1.84
C ASP A 504 -11.13 -11.41 -2.66
N GLY A 505 -10.71 -12.51 -2.04
CA GLY A 505 -10.57 -13.83 -2.66
C GLY A 505 -9.16 -14.11 -3.21
N PHE A 506 -8.24 -13.16 -3.15
CA PHE A 506 -6.82 -13.41 -3.42
C PHE A 506 -6.33 -14.55 -2.54
N GLU A 507 -5.70 -15.55 -3.16
CA GLU A 507 -5.16 -16.69 -2.44
C GLU A 507 -4.00 -17.31 -3.22
N VAL A 508 -2.88 -17.51 -2.54
CA VAL A 508 -1.72 -18.25 -3.04
C VAL A 508 -1.48 -19.43 -2.11
N GLN A 509 -1.37 -20.64 -2.67
CA GLN A 509 -1.06 -21.86 -1.96
C GLN A 509 0.30 -22.40 -2.42
N VAL A 510 1.08 -22.92 -1.49
CA VAL A 510 2.38 -23.54 -1.75
C VAL A 510 2.35 -25.00 -1.32
N ARG A 511 2.98 -25.87 -2.14
CA ARG A 511 3.22 -27.27 -1.78
C ARG A 511 4.64 -27.41 -1.29
N GLN A 512 4.80 -27.94 -0.08
CA GLN A 512 6.08 -28.25 0.53
C GLN A 512 6.29 -29.77 0.62
N THR A 513 7.45 -30.24 0.17
CA THR A 513 7.80 -31.66 0.10
C THR A 513 9.01 -31.96 0.97
N ALA A 514 8.89 -32.91 1.89
CA ALA A 514 10.00 -33.38 2.72
C ALA A 514 11.19 -33.85 1.88
N ILE A 515 12.41 -33.49 2.32
CA ILE A 515 13.67 -33.89 1.67
C ILE A 515 14.57 -34.64 2.66
N PRO A 516 15.20 -35.76 2.24
CA PRO A 516 16.13 -36.46 3.08
C PRO A 516 17.46 -35.71 3.19
N THR A 517 17.95 -35.48 4.41
CA THR A 517 19.25 -34.87 4.67
C THR A 517 20.06 -35.70 5.66
N SER A 518 21.39 -35.67 5.51
CA SER A 518 22.32 -36.45 6.35
C SER A 518 22.83 -35.68 7.57
N SER A 519 22.51 -34.41 7.67
CA SER A 519 22.86 -33.53 8.79
C SER A 519 21.63 -32.73 9.24
N PHE A 520 21.58 -32.45 10.53
CA PHE A 520 20.57 -31.56 11.09
C PHE A 520 20.93 -30.11 10.73
N PRO A 521 19.97 -29.28 10.31
CA PRO A 521 20.25 -27.89 10.06
C PRO A 521 20.62 -27.12 11.33
N GLY A 522 21.24 -25.95 11.14
CA GLY A 522 21.40 -24.96 12.21
C GLY A 522 20.05 -24.45 12.73
N GLN A 523 20.09 -23.76 13.88
CA GLN A 523 18.88 -23.16 14.45
C GLN A 523 18.47 -21.91 13.66
N ASN A 524 17.19 -21.79 13.34
CA ASN A 524 16.63 -20.55 12.83
C ASN A 524 16.64 -19.48 13.93
N PRO A 525 17.14 -18.24 13.71
CA PRO A 525 17.22 -17.22 14.75
C PRO A 525 15.87 -16.79 15.34
N HIS A 526 14.82 -16.75 14.50
CA HIS A 526 13.47 -16.31 14.91
C HIS A 526 12.73 -17.37 15.72
N THR A 527 12.75 -18.63 15.30
CA THR A 527 12.05 -19.71 16.01
C THR A 527 12.93 -20.36 17.08
N GLY A 528 14.25 -20.34 16.92
CA GLY A 528 15.21 -21.11 17.71
C GLY A 528 15.18 -22.62 17.43
N LEU A 529 14.38 -23.07 16.46
CA LEU A 529 14.21 -24.47 16.11
C LEU A 529 15.24 -24.89 15.06
N ALA A 530 15.67 -26.14 15.16
CA ALA A 530 16.32 -26.87 14.09
C ALA A 530 15.47 -28.11 13.84
N THR A 531 15.12 -28.37 12.58
CA THR A 531 14.22 -29.47 12.19
C THR A 531 14.63 -30.04 10.83
N CYS A 532 14.20 -31.24 10.47
CA CYS A 532 14.42 -31.71 9.10
C CYS A 532 13.77 -30.79 8.06
N VAL A 533 14.34 -30.71 6.85
CA VAL A 533 13.97 -29.70 5.85
C VAL A 533 12.93 -30.17 4.83
N SER A 534 12.18 -29.26 4.24
CA SER A 534 11.33 -29.49 3.07
C SER A 534 11.78 -28.60 1.91
N ILE A 535 11.10 -28.66 0.77
CA ILE A 535 11.28 -27.71 -0.34
C ILE A 535 9.90 -27.29 -0.86
N ASN A 536 9.78 -26.05 -1.34
CA ASN A 536 8.62 -25.65 -2.12
C ASN A 536 8.66 -26.36 -3.48
N SER A 537 7.69 -27.20 -3.82
CA SER A 537 7.71 -28.03 -5.03
C SER A 537 6.61 -27.70 -6.05
N ALA A 538 5.60 -26.92 -5.65
CA ALA A 538 4.55 -26.41 -6.51
C ALA A 538 3.90 -25.15 -5.91
N VAL A 539 3.28 -24.34 -6.77
CA VAL A 539 2.45 -23.20 -6.37
C VAL A 539 1.11 -23.23 -7.09
N ALA A 540 0.05 -22.79 -6.41
CA ALA A 540 -1.25 -22.54 -6.99
C ALA A 540 -1.78 -21.17 -6.54
N ALA A 541 -2.54 -20.49 -7.39
CA ALA A 541 -3.08 -19.17 -7.12
C ALA A 541 -4.52 -19.04 -7.62
N ARG A 542 -5.35 -18.30 -6.88
CA ARG A 542 -6.66 -17.83 -7.33
C ARG A 542 -6.50 -16.44 -7.94
N VAL A 543 -6.71 -16.34 -9.25
CA VAL A 543 -6.57 -15.09 -10.01
C VAL A 543 -7.95 -14.69 -10.50
N GLY A 544 -8.62 -13.82 -9.75
CA GLY A 544 -10.04 -13.53 -9.94
C GLY A 544 -10.86 -14.82 -9.82
N LYS A 545 -11.55 -15.22 -10.90
CA LYS A 545 -12.34 -16.46 -10.94
C LYS A 545 -11.55 -17.69 -11.38
N HIS A 546 -10.30 -17.50 -11.79
CA HIS A 546 -9.47 -18.55 -12.37
C HIS A 546 -8.56 -19.19 -11.34
N ARG A 547 -8.24 -20.46 -11.57
CA ARG A 547 -7.23 -21.21 -10.82
C ARG A 547 -5.99 -21.38 -11.69
N VAL A 548 -4.86 -20.89 -11.21
CA VAL A 548 -3.56 -21.02 -11.88
C VAL A 548 -2.69 -21.96 -11.08
N THR A 549 -2.11 -22.98 -11.71
CA THR A 549 -1.17 -23.89 -11.05
C THR A 549 0.14 -23.95 -11.83
N TRP A 550 1.25 -24.01 -11.09
CA TRP A 550 2.57 -24.29 -11.60
C TRP A 550 3.17 -25.43 -10.79
N GLN A 551 3.12 -26.63 -11.38
CA GLN A 551 3.43 -27.87 -10.68
C GLN A 551 4.10 -28.89 -11.60
N PRO A 552 4.80 -29.90 -11.05
CA PRO A 552 5.33 -31.00 -11.85
C PRO A 552 4.21 -31.68 -12.67
N SER A 553 4.53 -32.12 -13.88
CA SER A 553 3.54 -32.70 -14.78
C SER A 553 2.80 -33.89 -14.13
N LEU A 554 1.48 -33.88 -14.28
CA LEU A 554 0.60 -34.94 -13.77
C LEU A 554 0.77 -36.26 -14.54
N VAL A 555 1.42 -36.23 -15.72
CA VAL A 555 1.69 -37.40 -16.56
C VAL A 555 3.20 -37.68 -16.58
N VAL A 556 3.66 -38.45 -15.61
CA VAL A 556 5.09 -38.77 -15.38
C VAL A 556 5.80 -39.38 -16.60
N SER A 557 5.07 -40.07 -17.49
CA SER A 557 5.62 -40.72 -18.69
C SER A 557 5.88 -39.77 -19.87
N ALA A 558 5.33 -38.55 -19.87
CA ALA A 558 5.41 -37.62 -21.01
C ALA A 558 6.57 -36.61 -20.88
N ASN A 559 6.85 -36.13 -19.66
CA ASN A 559 7.99 -35.26 -19.35
C ASN A 559 8.30 -35.31 -17.85
N PRO A 560 9.12 -36.28 -17.39
CA PRO A 560 9.47 -36.41 -15.96
C PRO A 560 10.25 -35.19 -15.41
N SER A 561 10.72 -34.33 -16.30
CA SER A 561 11.43 -33.07 -16.02
C SER A 561 10.63 -31.84 -16.48
N GLY A 562 9.30 -31.87 -16.44
CA GLY A 562 8.46 -30.74 -16.87
C GLY A 562 7.65 -30.14 -15.74
N MET A 563 7.88 -28.87 -15.42
CA MET A 563 6.86 -28.04 -14.76
C MET A 563 5.77 -27.68 -15.78
N GLU A 564 4.53 -27.70 -15.34
CA GLU A 564 3.35 -27.47 -16.17
C GLU A 564 2.53 -26.31 -15.60
N LEU A 565 2.21 -25.35 -16.47
CA LEU A 565 1.20 -24.33 -16.21
C LEU A 565 -0.16 -24.94 -16.51
N ARG A 566 -1.10 -24.82 -15.57
CA ARG A 566 -2.50 -25.10 -15.84
C ARG A 566 -3.37 -23.93 -15.41
N ILE A 567 -4.36 -23.62 -16.24
CA ILE A 567 -5.38 -22.61 -15.98
C ILE A 567 -6.72 -23.34 -15.97
N ASP A 568 -7.44 -23.28 -14.85
CA ASP A 568 -8.68 -24.01 -14.60
C ASP A 568 -8.56 -25.53 -14.89
N GLY A 569 -7.38 -26.07 -14.57
CA GLY A 569 -7.06 -27.47 -14.81
C GLY A 569 -6.83 -27.82 -16.28
N VAL A 570 -6.67 -26.86 -17.18
CA VAL A 570 -6.25 -27.07 -18.58
C VAL A 570 -4.76 -26.77 -18.72
N SER A 571 -4.01 -27.67 -19.35
CA SER A 571 -2.59 -27.46 -19.66
C SER A 571 -2.43 -26.30 -20.64
N THR A 572 -1.68 -25.27 -20.24
CA THR A 572 -1.51 -24.04 -21.03
C THR A 572 -0.02 -23.74 -21.23
N PRO A 573 0.42 -23.41 -22.45
CA PRO A 573 1.79 -22.96 -22.68
C PRO A 573 2.09 -21.68 -21.90
N LEU A 574 3.22 -21.67 -21.19
CA LEU A 574 3.77 -20.45 -20.61
C LEU A 574 4.47 -19.65 -21.73
N ILE A 575 4.04 -18.42 -21.99
CA ILE A 575 4.55 -17.58 -23.09
C ILE A 575 4.96 -16.20 -22.59
N ASP A 576 5.82 -15.53 -23.36
CA ASP A 576 6.46 -14.27 -22.95
C ASP A 576 5.47 -13.10 -22.92
N ASP A 577 4.54 -13.04 -23.89
CA ASP A 577 3.48 -12.02 -23.95
C ASP A 577 2.37 -12.24 -22.90
N GLY A 578 2.40 -13.39 -22.23
CA GLY A 578 1.43 -13.79 -21.21
C GLY A 578 0.08 -14.27 -21.76
N VAL A 579 -0.70 -14.85 -20.86
CA VAL A 579 -2.08 -15.32 -21.06
C VAL A 579 -2.97 -14.45 -20.18
N ALA A 580 -3.73 -13.55 -20.79
CA ALA A 580 -4.72 -12.74 -20.09
C ALA A 580 -5.89 -13.59 -19.60
N LEU A 581 -6.39 -13.29 -18.41
CA LEU A 581 -7.48 -14.02 -17.77
C LEU A 581 -8.78 -13.20 -17.78
N SER A 582 -9.91 -13.89 -17.83
CA SER A 582 -11.20 -13.20 -17.80
C SER A 582 -11.46 -12.63 -16.41
N GLY A 583 -11.92 -11.38 -16.33
CA GLY A 583 -12.04 -10.66 -15.05
C GLY A 583 -10.75 -9.99 -14.58
N GLY A 584 -9.70 -9.97 -15.40
CA GLY A 584 -8.44 -9.28 -15.12
C GLY A 584 -7.32 -10.24 -14.71
N GLY A 585 -6.11 -9.69 -14.64
CA GLY A 585 -4.89 -10.45 -14.37
C GLY A 585 -4.35 -11.21 -15.58
N ARG A 586 -3.12 -11.71 -15.45
CA ARG A 586 -2.43 -12.49 -16.49
C ARG A 586 -1.36 -13.40 -15.92
N VAL A 587 -1.00 -14.43 -16.67
CA VAL A 587 0.10 -15.36 -16.35
C VAL A 587 1.13 -15.33 -17.47
N LEU A 588 2.41 -15.17 -17.15
CA LEU A 588 3.46 -14.96 -18.15
C LEU A 588 4.78 -15.62 -17.76
N ARG A 589 5.66 -15.81 -18.75
CA ARG A 589 7.03 -16.27 -18.48
C ARG A 589 7.83 -15.17 -17.82
N SER A 590 8.50 -15.49 -16.72
CA SER A 590 9.42 -14.55 -16.07
C SER A 590 10.67 -14.29 -16.92
N ALA A 591 11.19 -13.06 -16.88
CA ALA A 591 12.43 -12.66 -17.55
C ALA A 591 13.66 -13.46 -17.08
N VAL A 592 13.60 -14.08 -15.89
CA VAL A 592 14.66 -14.95 -15.34
C VAL A 592 14.33 -16.45 -15.47
N GLY A 593 13.24 -16.78 -16.18
CA GLY A 593 12.68 -18.13 -16.27
C GLY A 593 11.81 -18.49 -15.07
N GLY A 594 10.78 -19.30 -15.31
CA GLY A 594 9.71 -19.53 -14.34
C GLY A 594 8.44 -18.79 -14.72
N MET A 595 7.49 -18.74 -13.78
CA MET A 595 6.16 -18.16 -13.98
C MET A 595 6.03 -16.87 -13.17
N GLU A 596 5.45 -15.85 -13.80
CA GLU A 596 4.90 -14.69 -13.11
C GLU A 596 3.38 -14.64 -13.28
N VAL A 597 2.68 -14.14 -12.26
CA VAL A 597 1.24 -13.88 -12.27
C VAL A 597 1.01 -12.45 -11.82
N GLU A 598 0.19 -11.74 -12.58
CA GLU A 598 -0.38 -10.46 -12.17
C GLU A 598 -1.82 -10.67 -11.76
N PHE A 599 -2.16 -10.20 -10.58
CA PHE A 599 -3.51 -10.28 -10.07
C PHE A 599 -4.34 -9.06 -10.50
N PRO A 600 -5.67 -9.18 -10.60
CA PRO A 600 -6.54 -8.06 -10.92
C PRO A 600 -6.38 -6.84 -9.98
N ASN A 601 -6.02 -7.10 -8.72
CA ASN A 601 -5.77 -6.08 -7.70
C ASN A 601 -4.35 -5.49 -7.73
N GLY A 602 -3.55 -5.79 -8.76
CA GLY A 602 -2.19 -5.27 -8.91
C GLY A 602 -1.11 -6.05 -8.16
N GLY A 603 -1.47 -7.04 -7.35
CA GLY A 603 -0.53 -7.95 -6.71
C GLY A 603 0.29 -8.74 -7.73
N LEU A 604 1.49 -9.14 -7.33
CA LEU A 604 2.43 -9.89 -8.15
C LEU A 604 2.83 -11.21 -7.48
N LEU A 605 3.00 -12.25 -8.28
CA LEU A 605 3.57 -13.53 -7.87
C LEU A 605 4.63 -13.98 -8.86
N ALA A 606 5.82 -14.35 -8.36
CA ALA A 606 6.87 -15.01 -9.11
C ALA A 606 7.17 -16.38 -8.51
N ALA A 607 7.33 -17.36 -9.39
CA ALA A 607 7.76 -18.70 -9.06
C ALA A 607 8.99 -19.06 -9.90
N THR A 608 10.17 -19.02 -9.29
CA THR A 608 11.46 -19.29 -9.94
C THR A 608 11.86 -20.75 -9.71
N PRO A 609 11.84 -21.62 -10.73
CA PRO A 609 12.05 -23.05 -10.56
C PRO A 609 13.52 -23.47 -10.70
N GLY A 610 13.91 -24.47 -9.91
CA GLY A 610 15.12 -25.27 -10.08
C GLY A 610 14.78 -26.76 -10.13
N PHE A 611 15.57 -27.55 -10.86
CA PHE A 611 15.43 -29.00 -10.90
C PHE A 611 16.64 -29.64 -10.25
N TRP A 612 16.40 -30.49 -9.25
CA TRP A 612 17.40 -31.28 -8.55
C TRP A 612 17.51 -32.67 -9.20
N PRO A 613 18.52 -32.93 -10.05
CA PRO A 613 18.53 -34.13 -10.87
C PRO A 613 18.75 -35.41 -10.08
N SER A 614 19.58 -35.39 -9.03
CA SER A 614 19.88 -36.58 -8.23
C SER A 614 18.71 -37.02 -7.33
N GLN A 615 17.77 -36.11 -7.03
CA GLN A 615 16.51 -36.42 -6.34
C GLN A 615 15.32 -36.57 -7.29
N GLY A 616 15.43 -36.12 -8.54
CA GLY A 616 14.31 -36.05 -9.48
C GLY A 616 13.19 -35.13 -8.99
N LYS A 617 13.56 -34.00 -8.35
CA LYS A 617 12.61 -33.08 -7.71
C LYS A 617 12.71 -31.68 -8.28
N TRP A 618 11.58 -31.04 -8.47
CA TRP A 618 11.49 -29.60 -8.66
C TRP A 618 11.43 -28.90 -7.31
N TYR A 619 12.12 -27.77 -7.21
CA TYR A 619 12.00 -26.81 -6.11
C TYR A 619 11.76 -25.40 -6.66
N LEU A 620 11.15 -24.52 -5.86
CA LEU A 620 10.71 -23.19 -6.25
C LEU A 620 11.14 -22.15 -5.22
N ASN A 621 11.60 -20.99 -5.68
CA ASN A 621 11.49 -19.77 -4.90
C ASN A 621 10.18 -19.08 -5.25
N LEU A 622 9.43 -18.70 -4.23
CA LEU A 622 8.15 -18.01 -4.32
C LEU A 622 8.34 -16.57 -3.81
N ASN A 623 7.93 -15.58 -4.58
CA ASN A 623 7.99 -14.17 -4.19
C ASN A 623 6.65 -13.50 -4.51
N LEU A 624 6.13 -12.72 -3.57
CA LEU A 624 4.93 -11.90 -3.74
C LEU A 624 5.25 -10.44 -3.42
N SER A 625 4.62 -9.51 -4.13
CA SER A 625 4.73 -8.07 -3.82
C SER A 625 3.49 -7.31 -4.27
N GLY A 626 3.35 -6.06 -3.79
CA GLY A 626 2.27 -5.16 -4.22
C GLY A 626 0.87 -5.66 -3.90
N THR A 627 0.74 -6.46 -2.84
CA THR A 627 -0.53 -7.07 -2.40
C THR A 627 -0.83 -6.70 -0.97
N ASP A 628 -2.11 -6.67 -0.62
CA ASP A 628 -2.64 -6.49 0.73
C ASP A 628 -3.11 -7.82 1.35
N ALA A 629 -2.55 -8.93 0.88
CA ALA A 629 -2.75 -10.25 1.44
C ALA A 629 -1.96 -10.43 2.74
N TYR A 630 -2.52 -9.89 3.82
CA TYR A 630 -1.91 -9.90 5.15
C TYR A 630 -2.12 -11.19 5.95
N GLU A 631 -2.81 -12.20 5.39
CA GLU A 631 -3.07 -13.48 6.05
C GLU A 631 -2.29 -14.64 5.41
N GLY A 632 -2.16 -15.77 6.13
CA GLY A 632 -1.46 -16.97 5.67
C GLY A 632 -0.12 -17.17 6.35
N ILE A 633 0.65 -18.19 5.95
CA ILE A 633 1.97 -18.44 6.55
C ILE A 633 2.98 -17.33 6.24
N MET A 634 2.77 -16.53 5.19
CA MET A 634 3.55 -15.32 4.89
C MET A 634 2.85 -14.02 5.35
N GLY A 635 1.75 -14.15 6.10
CA GLY A 635 0.97 -13.02 6.58
C GLY A 635 1.64 -12.20 7.69
N ALA A 636 0.97 -11.15 8.13
CA ALA A 636 1.43 -10.20 9.13
C ALA A 636 1.40 -10.80 10.55
N LEU A 637 2.41 -10.51 11.38
CA LEU A 637 2.43 -10.89 12.80
C LEU A 637 1.71 -9.85 13.67
N PRO A 638 0.65 -10.20 14.41
CA PRO A 638 0.05 -9.25 15.35
C PRO A 638 1.04 -8.85 16.46
N ALA A 639 0.83 -7.68 17.07
CA ALA A 639 1.67 -7.21 18.17
C ALA A 639 1.84 -8.29 19.27
N ASN A 640 3.05 -8.43 19.79
CA ASN A 640 3.43 -9.44 20.79
C ASN A 640 3.31 -10.91 20.34
N SER A 641 3.13 -11.19 19.05
CA SER A 641 3.20 -12.55 18.49
C SER A 641 4.58 -12.83 17.88
N TRP A 642 4.83 -14.11 17.61
CA TRP A 642 6.00 -14.60 16.88
C TRP A 642 5.65 -15.37 15.60
N LEU A 643 4.36 -15.53 15.31
CA LEU A 643 3.83 -16.12 14.09
C LEU A 643 2.63 -15.29 13.59
N PRO A 644 2.30 -15.38 12.29
CA PRO A 644 1.08 -14.80 11.76
C PRO A 644 -0.18 -15.27 12.49
N THR A 645 -1.29 -14.55 12.32
CA THR A 645 -2.59 -14.95 12.86
C THR A 645 -3.03 -16.32 12.33
N LEU A 646 -3.92 -16.97 13.06
CA LEU A 646 -4.65 -18.15 12.58
C LEU A 646 -5.72 -17.71 11.55
N PRO A 647 -6.31 -18.64 10.77
CA PRO A 647 -7.32 -18.31 9.77
C PRO A 647 -8.58 -17.63 10.28
N ASP A 648 -8.83 -17.66 11.60
CA ASP A 648 -9.94 -16.99 12.29
C ASP A 648 -9.56 -15.62 12.87
N GLY A 649 -8.35 -15.13 12.58
CA GLY A 649 -7.81 -13.86 13.07
C GLY A 649 -7.19 -13.94 14.47
N SER A 650 -7.26 -15.08 15.16
CA SER A 650 -6.69 -15.20 16.51
C SER A 650 -5.14 -15.23 16.48
N SER A 651 -4.53 -14.65 17.52
CA SER A 651 -3.07 -14.59 17.70
C SER A 651 -2.57 -15.75 18.55
N LEU A 652 -1.41 -16.31 18.20
CA LEU A 652 -0.73 -17.39 18.96
C LEU A 652 0.09 -16.89 20.16
N SER A 653 -0.06 -15.61 20.54
CA SER A 653 0.61 -14.99 21.69
C SER A 653 2.15 -15.00 21.64
N ALA A 654 2.81 -14.66 22.74
CA ALA A 654 4.27 -14.53 22.80
C ALA A 654 5.01 -15.86 22.59
N ARG A 655 6.21 -15.78 21.99
CA ARG A 655 7.08 -16.94 21.72
C ARG A 655 7.36 -17.76 23.00
N PRO A 656 6.99 -19.06 23.04
CA PRO A 656 7.26 -19.91 24.20
C PRO A 656 8.75 -19.98 24.56
N ALA A 657 9.11 -20.13 25.83
CA ALA A 657 10.51 -20.31 26.23
C ALA A 657 11.07 -21.69 25.83
N SER A 658 10.26 -22.74 25.87
CA SER A 658 10.66 -24.12 25.57
C SER A 658 10.68 -24.40 24.06
N LEU A 659 11.78 -24.97 23.55
CA LEU A 659 11.89 -25.40 22.15
C LEU A 659 10.83 -26.44 21.77
N SER A 660 10.49 -27.37 22.68
CA SER A 660 9.44 -28.36 22.40
C SER A 660 8.08 -27.70 22.22
N GLN A 661 7.78 -26.67 23.03
CA GLN A 661 6.52 -25.93 22.91
C GLN A 661 6.50 -25.09 21.63
N ARG A 662 7.61 -24.43 21.27
CA ARG A 662 7.72 -23.73 19.98
C ARG A 662 7.47 -24.66 18.81
N TYR A 663 8.06 -25.86 18.84
CA TYR A 663 7.85 -26.88 17.81
C TYR A 663 6.37 -27.30 17.72
N ASP A 664 5.73 -27.56 18.86
CA ASP A 664 4.32 -27.97 18.89
C ASP A 664 3.41 -26.85 18.36
N VAL A 665 3.62 -25.60 18.78
CA VAL A 665 2.86 -24.45 18.29
C VAL A 665 3.06 -24.25 16.78
N LEU A 666 4.30 -24.28 16.29
CA LEU A 666 4.58 -24.04 14.87
C LEU A 666 4.03 -25.17 13.97
N TYR A 667 4.31 -26.43 14.31
CA TYR A 667 4.09 -27.55 13.38
C TYR A 667 2.84 -28.38 13.67
N ARG A 668 2.27 -28.30 14.88
CA ARG A 668 1.06 -29.05 15.25
C ARG A 668 -0.19 -28.18 15.39
N GLU A 669 -0.03 -26.88 15.62
CA GLU A 669 -1.14 -25.92 15.71
C GLU A 669 -1.16 -25.03 14.47
N PHE A 670 -0.18 -24.13 14.31
CA PHE A 670 -0.13 -23.15 13.23
C PHE A 670 -0.13 -23.80 11.83
N ALA A 671 0.79 -24.74 11.59
CA ALA A 671 0.85 -25.45 10.31
C ALA A 671 -0.42 -26.23 9.99
N GLN A 672 -1.14 -26.74 11.00
CA GLN A 672 -2.39 -27.47 10.77
C GLN A 672 -3.55 -26.54 10.46
N ALA A 673 -3.60 -25.37 11.10
CA ALA A 673 -4.60 -24.36 10.85
C ALA A 673 -4.53 -23.82 9.41
N TRP A 674 -3.31 -23.59 8.89
CA TRP A 674 -3.09 -23.10 7.52
C TRP A 674 -2.96 -24.19 6.46
N ARG A 675 -3.15 -25.46 6.83
CA ARG A 675 -3.08 -26.58 5.89
C ARG A 675 -4.25 -26.54 4.93
N VAL A 676 -3.94 -26.68 3.65
CA VAL A 676 -4.94 -26.83 2.59
C VAL A 676 -5.59 -28.21 2.69
N SER A 677 -6.91 -28.22 2.71
CA SER A 677 -7.77 -29.41 2.63
C SER A 677 -8.10 -29.75 1.17
N GLU A 678 -8.67 -30.91 0.91
CA GLU A 678 -9.17 -31.23 -0.44
C GLU A 678 -10.26 -30.27 -0.91
N ALA A 679 -11.10 -29.76 0.00
CA ALA A 679 -12.23 -28.90 -0.34
C ALA A 679 -11.83 -27.49 -0.78
N ASN A 680 -10.70 -26.98 -0.30
CA ASN A 680 -10.20 -25.64 -0.60
C ASN A 680 -8.90 -25.66 -1.43
N SER A 681 -8.46 -26.82 -1.92
CA SER A 681 -7.22 -26.89 -2.71
C SER A 681 -7.35 -26.20 -4.06
N LEU A 682 -6.35 -25.38 -4.38
CA LEU A 682 -6.16 -24.79 -5.69
C LEU A 682 -5.30 -25.65 -6.62
N PHE A 683 -4.78 -26.78 -6.16
CA PHE A 683 -3.90 -27.61 -6.96
C PHE A 683 -4.66 -28.62 -7.83
N ASP A 684 -4.14 -28.87 -9.03
CA ASP A 684 -4.63 -29.96 -9.87
C ASP A 684 -4.07 -31.30 -9.40
N ARG A 685 -4.91 -32.34 -9.36
CA ARG A 685 -4.55 -33.68 -8.88
C ARG A 685 -4.38 -34.66 -10.03
N GLY A 686 -3.31 -35.48 -9.97
CA GLY A 686 -3.17 -36.67 -10.79
C GLY A 686 -4.02 -37.84 -10.26
N GLN A 687 -4.07 -38.94 -11.00
CA GLN A 687 -4.74 -40.17 -10.59
C GLN A 687 -3.75 -41.35 -10.61
N PRO A 688 -3.43 -41.96 -9.45
CA PRO A 688 -3.86 -41.59 -8.10
C PRO A 688 -3.23 -40.25 -7.63
N ALA A 689 -3.87 -39.58 -6.68
CA ALA A 689 -3.32 -38.35 -6.10
C ALA A 689 -2.04 -38.69 -5.32
N PRO A 690 -0.91 -37.99 -5.56
CA PRO A 690 0.31 -38.24 -4.80
C PRO A 690 0.14 -37.76 -3.34
N GLU A 691 0.67 -38.53 -2.39
CA GLU A 691 0.70 -38.14 -0.98
C GLU A 691 1.90 -37.22 -0.72
N PHE A 692 1.63 -35.95 -0.44
CA PHE A 692 2.66 -34.94 -0.17
C PHE A 692 2.72 -34.52 1.31
N ALA A 693 1.66 -34.81 2.06
CA ALA A 693 1.56 -34.48 3.48
C ALA A 693 2.16 -35.59 4.32
N SER A 694 2.98 -35.23 5.31
CA SER A 694 3.39 -36.13 6.38
C SER A 694 3.10 -35.45 7.70
N ALA A 695 2.20 -36.02 8.49
CA ALA A 695 1.86 -35.50 9.83
C ALA A 695 3.04 -35.58 10.83
N THR A 696 4.09 -36.32 10.47
CA THR A 696 5.30 -36.49 11.30
C THR A 696 6.47 -35.62 10.83
N TRP A 697 6.28 -34.82 9.79
CA TRP A 697 7.30 -33.92 9.24
C TRP A 697 7.00 -32.45 9.57
N PRO A 698 8.02 -31.66 9.94
CA PRO A 698 9.44 -32.03 10.02
C PRO A 698 9.77 -32.75 11.32
N LYS A 699 10.78 -33.61 11.34
CA LYS A 699 11.22 -34.24 12.60
C LYS A 699 12.04 -33.23 13.41
N ALA A 700 11.79 -33.17 14.71
CA ALA A 700 12.57 -32.38 15.68
C ALA A 700 13.94 -33.00 16.03
N SER A 701 14.23 -34.20 15.51
CA SER A 701 15.50 -34.89 15.71
C SER A 701 15.82 -35.82 14.53
N PRO A 702 17.11 -36.08 14.27
CA PRO A 702 17.52 -37.03 13.24
C PRO A 702 17.12 -38.47 13.60
N PRO A 703 17.01 -39.37 12.61
CA PRO A 703 17.41 -39.15 11.21
C PRO A 703 16.31 -38.50 10.35
N CYS A 704 16.73 -37.58 9.48
CA CYS A 704 15.90 -36.90 8.49
C CYS A 704 15.70 -37.78 7.25
N ASP A 705 15.28 -39.03 7.46
CA ASP A 705 15.02 -39.96 6.37
C ASP A 705 13.60 -39.79 5.82
N VAL A 706 13.49 -39.89 4.49
CA VAL A 706 12.24 -39.99 3.72
C VAL A 706 12.22 -41.37 3.06
N PRO A 707 11.11 -42.14 3.17
CA PRO A 707 11.03 -43.48 2.57
C PRO A 707 11.43 -43.49 1.09
N ASP A 708 12.22 -44.51 0.71
CA ASP A 708 12.69 -44.75 -0.66
C ASP A 708 13.50 -43.61 -1.31
N GLN A 709 14.00 -42.65 -0.53
CA GLN A 709 14.86 -41.56 -1.01
C GLN A 709 16.20 -41.55 -0.26
N LYS A 710 17.28 -41.24 -0.99
CA LYS A 710 18.63 -41.11 -0.42
C LYS A 710 18.99 -39.64 -0.28
N SER A 711 19.62 -39.27 0.83
CA SER A 711 20.22 -37.93 0.97
C SER A 711 21.25 -37.67 -0.14
N GLY A 712 21.30 -36.43 -0.65
CA GLY A 712 22.35 -35.97 -1.55
C GLY A 712 23.73 -35.86 -0.87
N GLY A 713 23.77 -35.83 0.46
CA GLY A 713 24.97 -35.54 1.26
C GLY A 713 25.22 -34.03 1.37
N PRO A 714 25.90 -33.55 2.43
CA PRO A 714 26.12 -32.12 2.59
C PRO A 714 27.23 -31.63 1.63
N ALA A 715 27.12 -30.40 1.15
CA ALA A 715 28.24 -29.75 0.47
C ALA A 715 29.30 -29.29 1.49
N HIS A 716 30.54 -29.17 1.05
CA HIS A 716 31.59 -28.54 1.85
C HIS A 716 31.32 -27.03 1.98
N GLU A 717 31.55 -26.45 3.15
CA GLU A 717 31.25 -25.03 3.43
C GLU A 717 31.88 -24.07 2.42
N SER A 718 33.11 -24.34 1.98
CA SER A 718 33.78 -23.51 0.97
C SER A 718 33.02 -23.51 -0.38
N ILE A 719 32.45 -24.64 -0.78
CA ILE A 719 31.67 -24.74 -2.01
C ILE A 719 30.40 -23.90 -1.87
N SER A 720 29.66 -24.06 -0.77
CA SER A 720 28.45 -23.27 -0.50
C SER A 720 28.73 -21.76 -0.53
N ARG A 721 29.79 -21.32 0.14
CA ARG A 721 30.20 -19.89 0.13
C ARG A 721 30.60 -19.41 -1.26
N ASP A 722 31.32 -20.23 -2.02
CA ASP A 722 31.80 -19.87 -3.35
C ASP A 722 30.67 -19.72 -4.36
N VAL A 723 29.67 -20.61 -4.36
CA VAL A 723 28.55 -20.54 -5.31
C VAL A 723 27.54 -19.45 -4.95
N CYS A 724 27.36 -19.14 -3.66
CA CYS A 724 26.42 -18.12 -3.19
C CYS A 724 27.00 -16.70 -3.15
N ARG A 725 28.29 -16.51 -3.42
CA ARG A 725 28.97 -15.20 -3.27
C ARG A 725 28.42 -14.07 -4.14
N GLY A 726 27.69 -14.40 -5.22
CA GLY A 726 27.12 -13.43 -6.14
C GLY A 726 25.84 -12.75 -5.63
N LEU A 727 25.25 -13.27 -4.55
CA LEU A 727 24.04 -12.69 -3.94
C LEU A 727 24.39 -11.43 -3.17
N ALA A 728 23.73 -10.32 -3.49
CA ALA A 728 23.92 -9.04 -2.84
C ALA A 728 23.23 -8.99 -1.47
N ASP A 729 22.00 -9.50 -1.38
CA ASP A 729 21.24 -9.58 -0.14
C ASP A 729 21.92 -10.53 0.85
N TYR A 730 22.16 -10.04 2.07
CA TYR A 730 22.89 -10.78 3.08
C TYR A 730 22.11 -12.00 3.58
N GLN A 731 20.82 -11.83 3.86
CA GLN A 731 19.97 -12.88 4.41
C GLN A 731 19.77 -14.00 3.40
N ARG A 732 19.41 -13.66 2.16
CA ARG A 732 19.31 -14.60 1.04
C ARG A 732 20.62 -15.33 0.77
N ARG A 733 21.76 -14.63 0.90
CA ARG A 733 23.08 -15.28 0.79
C ARG A 733 23.33 -16.29 1.91
N GLN A 734 22.91 -16.01 3.15
CA GLN A 734 23.03 -16.99 4.25
C GLN A 734 22.14 -18.21 4.00
N ASN A 735 20.89 -18.01 3.57
CA ASN A 735 19.97 -19.09 3.22
C ASN A 735 20.54 -19.94 2.08
N CYS A 736 21.02 -19.33 1.00
CA CYS A 736 21.72 -20.05 -0.07
C CYS A 736 22.90 -20.92 0.45
N ILE A 737 23.75 -20.37 1.32
CA ILE A 737 24.89 -21.12 1.88
C ILE A 737 24.39 -22.32 2.70
N PHE A 738 23.32 -22.12 3.45
CA PHE A 738 22.68 -23.14 4.26
C PHE A 738 22.07 -24.24 3.39
N ASP A 739 21.23 -23.90 2.41
CA ASP A 739 20.56 -24.83 1.52
C ASP A 739 21.57 -25.70 0.77
N VAL A 740 22.56 -25.07 0.13
CA VAL A 740 23.64 -25.80 -0.58
C VAL A 740 24.40 -26.68 0.40
N GLY A 741 24.67 -26.17 1.61
CA GLY A 741 25.36 -26.90 2.67
C GLY A 741 24.62 -28.15 3.15
N VAL A 742 23.32 -28.06 3.41
CA VAL A 742 22.52 -29.16 4.00
C VAL A 742 22.05 -30.17 2.94
N THR A 743 21.78 -29.71 1.72
CA THR A 743 21.27 -30.55 0.62
C THR A 743 22.35 -31.14 -0.27
N GLY A 744 23.49 -30.44 -0.39
CA GLY A 744 24.53 -30.77 -1.38
C GLY A 744 24.22 -30.28 -2.80
N GLU A 745 23.09 -29.61 -3.03
CA GLU A 745 22.63 -29.20 -4.36
C GLU A 745 23.04 -27.76 -4.66
N THR A 746 24.02 -27.57 -5.54
CA THR A 746 24.52 -26.23 -5.89
C THR A 746 23.53 -25.40 -6.72
N GLY A 747 22.52 -26.02 -7.35
CA GLY A 747 21.49 -25.35 -8.13
C GLY A 747 20.62 -24.40 -7.32
N PHE A 748 20.55 -24.56 -5.99
CA PHE A 748 19.91 -23.57 -5.11
C PHE A 748 20.51 -22.17 -5.33
N ALA A 749 21.84 -22.08 -5.47
CA ALA A 749 22.52 -20.81 -5.71
C ALA A 749 22.09 -20.14 -7.03
N GLU A 750 21.91 -20.91 -8.11
CA GLU A 750 21.41 -20.38 -9.37
C GLU A 750 19.96 -19.89 -9.27
N THR A 751 19.14 -20.59 -8.50
CA THR A 751 17.74 -20.21 -8.27
C THR A 751 17.63 -18.94 -7.44
N TYR A 752 18.42 -18.81 -6.38
CA TYR A 752 18.53 -17.56 -5.60
C TYR A 752 19.04 -16.39 -6.45
N LEU A 753 20.07 -16.59 -7.27
CA LEU A 753 20.63 -15.52 -8.12
C LEU A 753 19.61 -15.01 -9.14
N ARG A 754 18.84 -15.93 -9.75
CA ARG A 754 17.76 -15.56 -10.68
C ARG A 754 16.64 -14.81 -9.95
N THR A 755 16.26 -15.28 -8.77
CA THR A 755 15.24 -14.64 -7.92
C THR A 755 15.65 -13.22 -7.55
N GLU A 756 16.86 -13.03 -7.02
CA GLU A 756 17.36 -11.70 -6.66
C GLU A 756 17.49 -10.77 -7.88
N ARG A 757 17.89 -11.32 -9.04
CA ARG A 757 17.95 -10.54 -10.27
C ARG A 757 16.57 -10.05 -10.71
N LEU A 758 15.54 -10.88 -10.59
CA LEU A 758 14.16 -10.48 -10.91
C LEU A 758 13.67 -9.39 -9.97
N GLU A 759 13.86 -9.56 -8.66
CA GLU A 759 13.33 -8.59 -7.69
C GLU A 759 14.01 -7.22 -7.77
N ARG A 760 15.33 -7.19 -7.96
CA ARG A 760 16.06 -5.92 -8.03
C ARG A 760 15.86 -5.19 -9.36
N TRP A 761 15.72 -5.94 -10.45
CA TRP A 761 15.88 -5.39 -11.79
C TRP A 761 14.71 -5.65 -12.72
N GLY A 762 13.71 -6.42 -12.30
CA GLY A 762 12.46 -6.58 -13.04
C GLY A 762 11.73 -5.25 -13.20
N THR A 763 11.18 -5.01 -14.38
CA THR A 763 10.45 -3.78 -14.70
C THR A 763 9.04 -4.10 -15.19
N THR A 764 8.12 -3.17 -14.96
CA THR A 764 6.84 -3.08 -15.67
C THR A 764 6.81 -1.77 -16.43
N THR A 765 6.01 -1.69 -17.50
CA THR A 765 5.82 -0.43 -18.22
C THR A 765 4.39 0.00 -18.04
N ILE A 766 4.17 1.02 -17.22
CA ILE A 766 2.85 1.63 -17.06
C ILE A 766 2.55 2.39 -18.35
N LEU A 767 1.38 2.16 -18.94
CA LEU A 767 0.96 2.79 -20.19
C LEU A 767 -0.31 3.62 -19.95
N ALA A 768 -0.22 4.92 -20.20
CA ALA A 768 -1.32 5.86 -20.11
C ALA A 768 -1.71 6.39 -21.49
N ALA A 769 -3.01 6.59 -21.71
CA ALA A 769 -3.55 7.24 -22.89
C ALA A 769 -3.94 8.68 -22.52
N GLU A 770 -3.38 9.65 -23.22
CA GLU A 770 -3.49 11.07 -22.90
C GLU A 770 -3.99 11.87 -24.09
N SER A 771 -4.51 13.07 -23.82
CA SER A 771 -5.01 13.95 -24.87
C SER A 771 -4.80 15.41 -24.56
N LYS A 772 -4.54 16.24 -25.57
CA LYS A 772 -4.43 17.68 -25.41
C LYS A 772 -5.09 18.46 -26.56
N PRO A 773 -5.67 19.64 -26.32
CA PRO A 773 -6.17 20.50 -27.39
C PRO A 773 -5.03 21.01 -28.29
N GLU A 774 -5.17 20.94 -29.62
CA GLU A 774 -4.24 21.64 -30.51
C GLU A 774 -4.49 23.16 -30.48
N GLN A 775 -3.41 23.94 -30.37
CA GLN A 775 -3.43 25.41 -30.32
C GLN A 775 -4.06 26.10 -31.55
N SER A 776 -4.38 25.37 -32.62
CA SER A 776 -5.01 25.91 -33.82
C SER A 776 -6.07 24.96 -34.39
N GLY A 777 -7.32 25.04 -33.92
CA GLY A 777 -8.49 24.55 -34.68
C GLY A 777 -9.41 23.54 -34.01
N GLY A 778 -9.29 23.28 -32.71
CA GLY A 778 -10.24 22.42 -31.97
C GLY A 778 -10.09 20.91 -32.23
N THR A 779 -8.99 20.49 -32.86
CA THR A 779 -8.63 19.07 -32.95
C THR A 779 -7.94 18.65 -31.64
N ILE A 780 -8.34 17.51 -31.06
CA ILE A 780 -7.70 16.92 -29.89
C ILE A 780 -6.58 16.00 -30.37
N GLN A 781 -5.33 16.27 -29.97
CA GLN A 781 -4.21 15.36 -30.20
C GLN A 781 -4.20 14.29 -29.10
N ARG A 782 -4.31 13.01 -29.50
CA ARG A 782 -4.19 11.86 -28.60
C ARG A 782 -2.77 11.30 -28.68
N PHE A 783 -2.21 10.90 -27.54
CA PHE A 783 -0.88 10.32 -27.44
C PHE A 783 -0.82 9.30 -26.31
N PHE A 784 0.22 8.48 -26.29
CA PHE A 784 0.44 7.49 -25.24
C PHE A 784 1.74 7.79 -24.51
N VAL A 785 1.72 7.67 -23.19
CA VAL A 785 2.89 7.82 -22.33
C VAL A 785 3.19 6.48 -21.71
N ALA A 786 4.42 6.00 -21.91
CA ALA A 786 4.93 4.78 -21.31
C ALA A 786 6.00 5.11 -20.27
N THR A 787 5.80 4.63 -19.05
CA THR A 787 6.71 4.83 -17.92
C THR A 787 7.22 3.47 -17.43
N PRO A 788 8.45 3.07 -17.80
CA PRO A 788 9.09 1.91 -17.20
C PRO A 788 9.39 2.19 -15.73
N VAL A 789 8.99 1.28 -14.84
CA VAL A 789 9.22 1.40 -13.40
C VAL A 789 9.73 0.08 -12.82
N PRO A 790 10.52 0.12 -11.73
CA PRO A 790 10.84 -1.08 -10.96
C PRO A 790 9.57 -1.80 -10.53
N ARG A 791 9.55 -3.12 -10.68
CA ARG A 791 8.33 -3.93 -10.53
C ARG A 791 8.17 -4.56 -9.14
N TRP A 792 9.28 -4.93 -8.52
CA TRP A 792 9.28 -5.77 -7.31
C TRP A 792 9.78 -5.02 -6.09
N LEU A 793 10.96 -4.40 -6.21
CA LEU A 793 11.56 -3.57 -5.18
C LEU A 793 11.80 -2.15 -5.71
N PRO A 794 11.68 -1.13 -4.86
CA PRO A 794 12.08 0.23 -5.22
C PRO A 794 13.55 0.28 -5.64
N SER A 795 13.87 1.11 -6.63
CA SER A 795 15.24 1.38 -7.06
C SER A 795 15.54 2.87 -7.01
N LYS A 796 16.77 3.22 -6.61
CA LYS A 796 17.30 4.59 -6.73
C LYS A 796 17.80 4.89 -8.14
N GLU A 797 18.05 3.86 -8.95
CA GLU A 797 18.44 4.01 -10.35
C GLU A 797 17.20 4.18 -11.22
N ALA A 798 17.21 5.16 -12.12
CA ALA A 798 16.14 5.34 -13.10
C ALA A 798 16.34 4.38 -14.29
N PRO A 799 15.26 3.78 -14.83
CA PRO A 799 15.32 3.06 -16.10
C PRO A 799 15.83 3.94 -17.24
N THR A 800 16.72 3.40 -18.07
CA THR A 800 17.30 4.10 -19.23
C THR A 800 17.22 3.20 -20.46
N GLY A 801 16.88 3.77 -21.62
CA GLY A 801 16.73 2.99 -22.84
C GLY A 801 15.60 3.51 -23.72
N THR A 802 14.81 2.59 -24.25
CA THR A 802 13.72 2.90 -25.18
C THR A 802 12.46 2.11 -24.83
N VAL A 803 11.32 2.53 -25.36
CA VAL A 803 10.07 1.78 -25.33
C VAL A 803 9.63 1.50 -26.75
N GLN A 804 9.36 0.23 -27.06
CA GLN A 804 8.65 -0.17 -28.26
C GLN A 804 7.16 -0.19 -27.99
N PHE A 805 6.40 0.62 -28.73
CA PHE A 805 4.94 0.56 -28.74
C PHE A 805 4.47 -0.48 -29.74
N TYR A 806 3.32 -1.10 -29.47
CA TYR A 806 2.66 -2.06 -30.34
C TYR A 806 1.20 -1.69 -30.51
N VAL A 807 0.66 -1.92 -31.71
CA VAL A 807 -0.77 -1.78 -32.02
C VAL A 807 -1.26 -3.12 -32.51
N ARG A 808 -2.25 -3.71 -31.80
CA ARG A 808 -2.78 -5.05 -32.11
C ARG A 808 -1.68 -6.13 -32.20
N GLY A 809 -0.69 -6.04 -31.30
CA GLY A 809 0.44 -6.98 -31.21
C GLY A 809 1.60 -6.71 -32.19
N GLU A 810 1.47 -5.79 -33.13
CA GLU A 810 2.52 -5.47 -34.11
C GLU A 810 3.30 -4.20 -33.71
N PRO A 811 4.64 -4.15 -33.88
CA PRO A 811 5.44 -2.98 -33.56
C PRO A 811 4.97 -1.71 -34.30
N ALA A 812 4.75 -0.63 -33.54
CA ALA A 812 4.26 0.64 -34.03
C ALA A 812 5.41 1.66 -34.18
N GLY A 813 6.07 1.63 -35.34
CA GLY A 813 7.24 2.48 -35.61
C GLY A 813 8.50 2.03 -34.85
N GLU A 814 9.52 2.89 -34.87
CA GLU A 814 10.78 2.66 -34.15
C GLU A 814 10.61 2.85 -32.64
N PRO A 815 11.41 2.18 -31.79
CA PRO A 815 11.43 2.42 -30.35
C PRO A 815 11.65 3.90 -30.00
N VAL A 816 10.87 4.40 -29.04
CA VAL A 816 10.92 5.78 -28.56
C VAL A 816 11.87 5.85 -27.36
N ALA A 817 12.82 6.78 -27.36
CA ALA A 817 13.74 6.96 -26.23
C ALA A 817 13.00 7.46 -24.98
N LEU A 818 13.47 7.04 -23.80
CA LEU A 818 13.06 7.67 -22.55
C LEU A 818 13.64 9.09 -22.47
N ASP A 819 12.82 10.04 -22.06
CA ASP A 819 13.24 11.40 -21.73
C ASP A 819 13.89 11.48 -20.34
N ASP A 820 14.26 12.67 -19.91
CA ASP A 820 14.93 12.91 -18.61
C ASP A 820 14.01 12.61 -17.41
N THR A 821 12.70 12.48 -17.63
CA THR A 821 11.71 12.04 -16.62
C THR A 821 11.49 10.53 -16.64
N GLY A 822 12.21 9.79 -17.50
CA GLY A 822 12.07 8.36 -17.66
C GLY A 822 10.83 7.93 -18.43
N ARG A 823 10.23 8.83 -19.24
CA ARG A 823 9.00 8.58 -19.99
C ARG A 823 9.26 8.49 -21.49
N ALA A 824 8.51 7.64 -22.19
CA ALA A 824 8.45 7.63 -23.64
C ALA A 824 7.06 8.09 -24.11
N THR A 825 7.02 9.15 -24.91
CA THR A 825 5.76 9.68 -25.49
C THR A 825 5.63 9.29 -26.95
N TRP A 826 4.55 8.60 -27.30
CA TRP A 826 4.25 8.20 -28.66
C TRP A 826 2.97 8.87 -29.17
N VAL A 827 3.11 9.62 -30.29
CA VAL A 827 1.99 10.26 -30.99
C VAL A 827 1.68 9.43 -32.24
N PRO A 828 0.51 8.77 -32.32
CA PRO A 828 0.13 8.01 -33.50
C PRO A 828 -0.11 8.94 -34.71
N LYS A 829 0.41 8.58 -35.89
CA LYS A 829 0.30 9.41 -37.10
C LYS A 829 -1.05 9.34 -37.83
N ASP A 830 -1.81 8.25 -37.68
CA ASP A 830 -3.07 8.00 -38.40
C ASP A 830 -4.07 7.19 -37.56
N PHE A 831 -4.54 7.73 -36.43
CA PHE A 831 -5.61 7.09 -35.64
C PHE A 831 -6.98 7.38 -36.27
N ASP A 832 -7.46 6.44 -37.09
CA ASP A 832 -8.88 6.27 -37.42
C ASP A 832 -9.71 6.19 -36.10
N ARG A 833 -10.94 6.69 -36.08
CA ARG A 833 -11.89 6.69 -34.95
C ARG A 833 -12.25 5.30 -34.36
N GLN A 834 -11.58 4.23 -34.74
CA GLN A 834 -11.71 2.88 -34.18
C GLN A 834 -10.94 2.74 -32.86
N SER A 835 -11.46 1.85 -32.00
CA SER A 835 -10.76 1.43 -30.78
C SER A 835 -9.55 0.56 -31.15
N TYR A 836 -8.37 0.88 -30.61
CA TYR A 836 -7.15 0.09 -30.73
C TYR A 836 -6.69 -0.34 -29.35
N GLU A 837 -6.16 -1.55 -29.28
CA GLU A 837 -5.35 -2.03 -28.16
C GLU A 837 -3.91 -1.63 -28.42
N VAL A 838 -3.34 -0.83 -27.51
CA VAL A 838 -1.95 -0.39 -27.55
C VAL A 838 -1.22 -1.04 -26.38
N SER A 839 -0.03 -1.56 -26.63
CA SER A 839 0.85 -2.04 -25.58
C SER A 839 2.26 -1.48 -25.71
N ALA A 840 3.04 -1.55 -24.63
CA ALA A 840 4.37 -0.96 -24.58
C ALA A 840 5.38 -1.90 -23.91
N ARG A 841 6.57 -2.03 -24.52
CA ARG A 841 7.67 -2.85 -24.01
C ARG A 841 8.92 -2.01 -23.81
N TYR A 842 9.43 -1.96 -22.59
CA TYR A 842 10.70 -1.33 -22.28
C TYR A 842 11.87 -2.20 -22.75
N ILE A 843 12.79 -1.58 -23.47
CA ILE A 843 14.04 -2.15 -23.96
C ILE A 843 15.17 -1.41 -23.23
N PRO A 844 15.81 -2.05 -22.23
CA PRO A 844 16.88 -1.43 -21.46
C PRO A 844 18.08 -1.05 -22.33
N ALA A 845 18.74 0.03 -21.96
CA ALA A 845 20.06 0.36 -22.51
C ALA A 845 21.06 -0.76 -22.21
N LYS A 846 22.09 -0.91 -23.05
CA LYS A 846 23.07 -2.00 -22.94
C LYS A 846 23.76 -2.10 -21.58
N GLU A 847 24.00 -0.96 -20.93
CA GLU A 847 24.66 -0.87 -19.62
C GLU A 847 23.67 -0.88 -18.44
N SER A 848 22.36 -0.91 -18.72
CA SER A 848 21.33 -0.92 -17.69
C SER A 848 21.26 -2.29 -17.01
N ALA A 849 21.18 -2.30 -15.68
CA ALA A 849 20.92 -3.52 -14.92
C ALA A 849 19.47 -4.01 -15.07
N PHE A 850 18.54 -3.09 -15.40
CA PHE A 850 17.12 -3.39 -15.55
C PHE A 850 16.85 -4.42 -16.64
N LEU A 851 15.86 -5.26 -16.37
CA LEU A 851 15.35 -6.25 -17.30
C LEU A 851 14.30 -5.60 -18.19
N THR A 852 14.14 -6.16 -19.40
CA THR A 852 13.03 -5.83 -20.29
C THR A 852 11.71 -5.96 -19.56
N SER A 853 10.84 -4.97 -19.72
CA SER A 853 9.53 -5.03 -19.11
C SER A 853 8.64 -6.02 -19.84
N ILE A 854 7.55 -6.31 -19.17
CA ILE A 854 6.42 -7.03 -19.70
C ILE A 854 5.37 -6.03 -20.20
N ASN A 855 4.65 -6.39 -21.26
CA ASN A 855 3.81 -5.43 -22.00
C ASN A 855 2.54 -5.08 -21.22
N GLU A 856 2.35 -3.86 -20.71
CA GLU A 856 1.00 -3.41 -20.29
C GLU A 856 0.19 -2.95 -21.50
N THR A 857 -1.13 -3.08 -21.40
CA THR A 857 -2.08 -2.68 -22.44
C THR A 857 -2.91 -1.51 -21.96
N ALA A 858 -2.95 -0.44 -22.74
CA ALA A 858 -3.89 0.64 -22.58
C ALA A 858 -4.97 0.51 -23.66
N ASN A 859 -6.22 0.52 -23.22
CA ASN A 859 -7.35 0.65 -24.12
C ASN A 859 -7.69 2.12 -24.25
N ASN A 860 -7.76 2.63 -25.47
CA ASN A 860 -8.30 3.96 -25.72
C ASN A 860 -9.83 3.87 -25.65
N PRO A 861 -10.52 4.43 -24.63
CA PRO A 861 -11.97 4.58 -24.69
C PRO A 861 -12.30 5.45 -25.92
N LYS A 862 -13.27 4.99 -26.72
CA LYS A 862 -13.58 5.54 -28.05
C LYS A 862 -13.77 7.05 -28.06
#